data_AF-A0A9D6W053-F1
#
_entry.id   AF-A0A9D6W053-F1
#
_cell.length_a   1.000
_cell.length_b   1.000
_cell.length_c   1.000
_cell.angle_alpha   90.00
_cell.angle_beta   90.00
_cell.angle_gamma   90.00
#
_symmetry.space_group_name_H-M   'P 1'
#
loop_
_entity.id
_entity.type
_entity.pdbx_description
1 polymer ?
#
loop_
_entity_poly.entity_id
_entity_poly.type
_entity_poly.pdbx_seq_one_letter_code
_entity_poly.pdbx_strand_id
1 'polypeptide(L)'
;MHPSRPLPDRKPRTDNRRLLPLLLLALLLPACPRRTRHDATDTESAAGGGQPVPRAITTGPPPPRIFEQAPLFQPDNPAPPGVEEGSASALPDRFRSAFPWFGFVNRFHMADIDHHGVFIDFGTAHRFKYTLGNWAMGWSGDVRDGRETFTWAVDDPRDGSPNANHRLYFFLTRAKELTLQMRYRTSYRRSVTGNLNGVHGFRLTLQTGDWQVAEEAFPAEALREGENYLQLYEDRGPADDIGDRKGYFQVDWVWLRTEPPAEGSPEVQPTDGEVLREVALREDDGTEVTRPSLALPLPASAQYYLEIPRGSQEAPTDPYIGFAYGTRAAPTGQASAVTFELGVTGEDGLRRVVWSRDVGPERQGRWLVASSGALGSFGGQVVRVDFSVRGRPLDGFRAVWGAPTLLISPAPGAAPRLERTPRNVVLVLIDTQRADHLEPYEVPALRDRLPYRRLDVKSPTLRALAEEGVVFEAAIAPENWTLPSTASLLTGLYPMTHGAQRERDALSPEVLLLPLFLQKQGFKTGAFVANGHVSAPAGFDRGWDTFKNYIKEGQPNQADAVLGDALDWVRANKGSPFFLYVHTVDPHVPYDPPDEYLQMYDAAAYGGPVQGRDTPTLLERVKAGQVALSERDLVRLHALYEGEVTYHDDALGRFWKELGAAGLGDDTLLIVTADHGEEFAEHGKVGHGHSLFQELLHVPLIIRFPGLPAPRRVPQLVSLVDVAPTIVDLFNLGPAADAMGRAVEGNSLLPYLLGQRAAGPDAAFSNHQGERMAVVAGAWKLVMYGPTQSALFALAGDGMESLPVLPDGKWDWDALRPIAREHPITVRYLRILLGQFLGAPSRRDWRAGSAVETGARQYAPAAARYDAAMAERLRALGYLQ
;
A
#
# COMPACT_ATOMS: atom_id res chain seq x y z
N MET A 1 22.44 27.99 61.24
CA MET A 1 22.62 27.58 62.64
C MET A 1 22.22 26.12 62.77
N HIS A 2 23.24 25.28 62.96
CA HIS A 2 23.34 23.90 63.46
C HIS A 2 22.35 22.76 63.06
N PRO A 3 22.85 21.50 63.03
CA PRO A 3 22.51 20.45 62.05
C PRO A 3 22.16 19.09 62.73
N SER A 4 22.23 18.00 61.94
CA SER A 4 22.58 16.59 62.30
C SER A 4 21.55 15.65 63.00
N ARG A 5 21.14 14.60 62.24
CA ARG A 5 21.17 13.10 62.47
C ARG A 5 20.90 12.50 63.89
N PRO A 6 20.66 11.17 64.07
CA PRO A 6 20.08 10.08 63.25
C PRO A 6 19.11 9.11 64.03
N LEU A 7 18.70 8.01 63.38
CA LEU A 7 17.90 6.82 63.81
C LEU A 7 18.38 6.10 65.11
N PRO A 8 17.58 5.21 65.76
CA PRO A 8 17.70 3.76 65.46
C PRO A 8 16.43 2.89 65.56
N ASP A 9 16.56 1.71 64.94
CA ASP A 9 15.68 0.53 64.88
C ASP A 9 15.19 -0.07 66.22
N ARG A 10 14.03 -0.76 66.18
CA ARG A 10 13.87 -2.17 66.64
C ARG A 10 12.46 -2.76 66.38
N LYS A 11 12.43 -3.86 65.62
CA LYS A 11 11.41 -4.93 65.48
C LYS A 11 11.37 -5.85 66.75
N PRO A 12 10.56 -6.94 66.90
CA PRO A 12 9.37 -7.47 66.15
C PRO A 12 8.24 -8.15 67.01
N ARG A 13 7.26 -8.79 66.32
CA ARG A 13 6.34 -9.93 66.72
C ARG A 13 5.06 -9.57 67.52
N THR A 14 3.84 -10.10 67.28
CA THR A 14 3.36 -11.36 66.65
C THR A 14 1.83 -11.34 66.39
N ASP A 15 1.41 -12.00 65.28
CA ASP A 15 0.21 -12.84 65.04
C ASP A 15 -1.21 -12.45 65.51
N ASN A 16 -2.21 -12.36 64.60
CA ASN A 16 -2.93 -13.52 64.02
C ASN A 16 -4.10 -13.13 63.04
N ARG A 17 -4.03 -13.67 61.81
CA ARG A 17 -5.05 -14.43 61.04
C ARG A 17 -6.45 -13.87 60.63
N ARG A 18 -6.68 -14.03 59.29
CA ARG A 18 -7.90 -14.31 58.47
C ARG A 18 -8.80 -13.12 58.09
N LEU A 19 -9.33 -12.92 56.87
CA LEU A 19 -9.43 -13.64 55.58
C LEU A 19 -9.82 -12.60 54.49
N LEU A 20 -9.29 -12.70 53.26
CA LEU A 20 -9.68 -11.92 52.06
C LEU A 20 -9.69 -12.87 50.84
N PRO A 21 -10.60 -12.73 49.86
CA PRO A 21 -10.40 -13.31 48.54
C PRO A 21 -9.79 -12.29 47.56
N LEU A 22 -8.88 -12.82 46.74
CA LEU A 22 -8.06 -12.17 45.71
C LEU A 22 -8.80 -12.03 44.38
N LEU A 23 -8.53 -10.92 43.67
CA LEU A 23 -8.49 -10.86 42.19
C LEU A 23 -7.85 -9.53 41.74
N LEU A 24 -6.52 -9.50 41.62
CA LEU A 24 -5.74 -8.52 40.84
C LEU A 24 -4.23 -8.83 40.97
N LEU A 25 -3.67 -9.58 40.02
CA LEU A 25 -2.28 -9.44 39.56
C LEU A 25 -2.04 -10.35 38.33
N ALA A 26 -2.03 -9.77 37.14
CA ALA A 26 -1.48 -10.40 35.93
C ALA A 26 -0.58 -9.37 35.23
N LEU A 27 0.62 -9.19 35.78
CA LEU A 27 1.76 -8.52 35.16
C LEU A 27 2.99 -9.22 35.69
N LEU A 28 3.72 -9.93 34.83
CA LEU A 28 5.19 -10.09 34.77
C LEU A 28 5.53 -11.29 33.85
N LEU A 29 6.53 -11.05 32.99
CA LEU A 29 7.09 -11.91 31.93
C LEU A 29 7.43 -13.36 32.36
N PRO A 30 7.72 -14.24 31.39
CA PRO A 30 9.07 -14.81 31.43
C PRO A 30 9.83 -14.77 30.10
N ALA A 31 11.13 -14.58 30.27
CA ALA A 31 12.17 -14.57 29.26
C ALA A 31 12.39 -15.95 28.60
N CYS A 32 12.73 -15.92 27.33
CA CYS A 32 13.21 -17.05 26.55
C CYS A 32 14.72 -17.26 26.81
N PRO A 33 15.21 -18.45 27.21
CA PRO A 33 16.65 -18.66 27.36
C PRO A 33 17.29 -19.06 26.02
N ARG A 34 18.26 -18.26 25.58
CA ARG A 34 19.27 -18.64 24.60
C ARG A 34 20.04 -19.87 25.12
N ARG A 35 20.18 -20.92 24.31
CA ARG A 35 21.22 -21.93 24.50
C ARG A 35 22.20 -21.92 23.33
N THR A 36 23.47 -21.81 23.70
CA THR A 36 24.69 -21.84 22.91
C THR A 36 24.99 -23.26 22.40
N ARG A 37 25.65 -23.33 21.23
CA ARG A 37 26.25 -24.54 20.65
C ARG A 37 27.33 -25.13 21.55
N HIS A 38 27.45 -26.45 21.53
CA HIS A 38 28.72 -27.16 21.69
C HIS A 38 28.76 -28.35 20.73
N ASP A 39 29.93 -28.54 20.11
CA ASP A 39 30.30 -29.59 19.18
C ASP A 39 30.37 -30.99 19.79
N ALA A 40 30.28 -32.00 18.91
CA ALA A 40 31.24 -33.10 18.72
C ALA A 40 30.68 -34.54 18.70
N THR A 41 30.96 -35.19 17.57
CA THR A 41 31.42 -36.59 17.35
C THR A 41 30.48 -37.80 17.48
N ASP A 42 30.30 -38.46 16.33
CA ASP A 42 30.41 -39.91 16.03
C ASP A 42 29.96 -40.97 17.05
N THR A 43 29.03 -41.85 16.64
CA THR A 43 29.29 -43.27 16.25
C THR A 43 28.00 -44.12 16.19
N GLU A 44 27.87 -44.85 15.08
CA GLU A 44 27.41 -46.24 14.90
C GLU A 44 26.12 -46.84 15.53
N SER A 45 25.20 -47.18 14.60
CA SER A 45 24.73 -48.55 14.30
C SER A 45 23.39 -49.10 14.85
N ALA A 46 22.75 -49.79 13.89
CA ALA A 46 21.95 -51.02 13.99
C ALA A 46 20.41 -50.95 14.18
N ALA A 47 19.77 -51.17 13.03
CA ALA A 47 18.79 -52.24 12.75
C ALA A 47 17.35 -52.14 13.29
N GLY A 48 16.41 -52.20 12.35
CA GLY A 48 14.99 -52.46 12.60
C GLY A 48 14.17 -52.30 11.32
N GLY A 49 14.18 -53.33 10.47
CA GLY A 49 13.49 -53.35 9.19
C GLY A 49 11.96 -53.40 9.33
N GLY A 50 11.29 -52.76 8.38
CA GLY A 50 9.85 -52.88 8.14
C GLY A 50 9.50 -52.18 6.84
N GLN A 51 9.40 -52.92 5.74
CA GLN A 51 8.82 -52.42 4.49
C GLN A 51 7.32 -52.13 4.68
N PRO A 52 6.81 -51.04 4.09
CA PRO A 52 5.42 -51.00 3.66
C PRO A 52 5.31 -50.89 2.13
N VAL A 53 4.47 -51.78 1.62
CA VAL A 53 3.79 -51.87 0.32
C VAL A 53 3.51 -50.52 -0.37
N PRO A 54 3.74 -50.38 -1.69
CA PRO A 54 3.39 -49.17 -2.42
C PRO A 54 1.86 -49.08 -2.61
N ARG A 55 1.22 -48.07 -2.00
CA ARG A 55 -0.11 -47.64 -2.41
C ARG A 55 0.03 -46.77 -3.66
N ALA A 56 -0.55 -47.25 -4.75
CA ALA A 56 -0.69 -46.52 -6.00
C ALA A 56 -1.40 -45.17 -5.76
N ILE A 57 -0.71 -44.07 -6.05
CA ILE A 57 -1.32 -42.77 -6.24
C ILE A 57 -1.97 -42.83 -7.62
N THR A 58 -3.29 -43.00 -7.64
CA THR A 58 -4.09 -42.76 -8.84
C THR A 58 -3.98 -41.28 -9.17
N THR A 59 -3.26 -40.94 -10.24
CA THR A 59 -3.29 -39.61 -10.84
C THR A 59 -4.70 -39.36 -11.34
N GLY A 60 -5.48 -38.57 -10.60
CA GLY A 60 -6.70 -37.97 -11.12
C GLY A 60 -6.36 -37.11 -12.35
N PRO A 61 -7.29 -36.98 -13.32
CA PRO A 61 -7.04 -36.17 -14.49
C PRO A 61 -6.75 -34.72 -14.09
N PRO A 62 -5.87 -34.00 -14.82
CA PRO A 62 -5.58 -32.60 -14.53
C PRO A 62 -6.87 -31.76 -14.58
N PRO A 63 -6.94 -30.65 -13.81
CA PRO A 63 -8.07 -29.73 -13.87
C PRO A 63 -8.25 -29.21 -15.30
N PRO A 64 -9.50 -28.99 -15.77
CA PRO A 64 -9.75 -28.55 -17.13
C PRO A 64 -9.10 -27.19 -17.38
N ARG A 65 -8.37 -27.06 -18.49
CA ARG A 65 -7.91 -25.77 -19.02
C ARG A 65 -9.13 -24.93 -19.39
N ILE A 66 -9.50 -23.96 -18.57
CA ILE A 66 -10.57 -23.00 -18.90
C ILE A 66 -9.96 -21.84 -19.71
N PHE A 67 -9.45 -22.15 -20.90
CA PHE A 67 -9.16 -21.17 -21.95
C PHE A 67 -9.20 -21.89 -23.32
N GLU A 68 -10.33 -22.49 -23.66
CA GLU A 68 -10.62 -22.87 -25.05
C GLU A 68 -12.04 -22.46 -25.40
N GLN A 69 -12.16 -21.24 -25.91
CA GLN A 69 -12.86 -20.88 -27.15
C GLN A 69 -12.81 -19.35 -27.33
N ALA A 70 -11.61 -18.84 -27.59
CA ALA A 70 -11.43 -17.65 -28.42
C ALA A 70 -10.85 -18.16 -29.76
N PRO A 71 -11.34 -17.68 -30.92
CA PRO A 71 -10.94 -18.23 -32.20
C PRO A 71 -9.42 -18.14 -32.39
N LEU A 72 -8.81 -19.28 -32.74
CA LEU A 72 -7.42 -19.39 -33.17
C LEU A 72 -7.16 -18.37 -34.28
N PHE A 73 -6.47 -17.29 -33.96
CA PHE A 73 -6.07 -16.28 -34.95
C PHE A 73 -4.82 -16.78 -35.67
N GLN A 74 -4.92 -16.87 -37.00
CA GLN A 74 -3.78 -17.13 -37.88
C GLN A 74 -2.80 -15.95 -37.82
N PRO A 75 -1.47 -16.19 -37.82
CA PRO A 75 -0.46 -15.15 -37.66
C PRO A 75 -0.18 -14.48 -39.00
N ASP A 76 -1.14 -13.75 -39.56
CA ASP A 76 -0.92 -12.87 -40.71
C ASP A 76 -1.98 -11.77 -40.70
N ASN A 77 -1.75 -10.68 -39.98
CA ASN A 77 -2.55 -9.47 -40.15
C ASN A 77 -1.63 -8.25 -40.26
N PRO A 78 -1.55 -7.57 -41.43
CA PRO A 78 -0.79 -6.35 -41.58
C PRO A 78 -1.39 -5.23 -40.72
N ALA A 79 -0.55 -4.26 -40.34
CA ALA A 79 -0.94 -3.10 -39.55
C ALA A 79 -2.25 -2.46 -40.06
N PRO A 80 -3.19 -2.06 -39.17
CA PRO A 80 -4.44 -1.45 -39.60
C PRO A 80 -4.16 -0.14 -40.36
N PRO A 81 -4.85 0.12 -41.49
CA PRO A 81 -4.65 1.33 -42.26
C PRO A 81 -5.33 2.54 -41.60
N GLY A 82 -4.63 3.68 -41.63
CA GLY A 82 -5.22 5.02 -41.56
C GLY A 82 -5.66 5.52 -40.19
N VAL A 83 -4.72 6.00 -39.38
CA VAL A 83 -5.00 7.06 -38.39
C VAL A 83 -4.78 8.37 -39.13
N GLU A 84 -5.85 9.15 -39.38
CA GLU A 84 -5.77 10.45 -40.04
C GLU A 84 -4.87 11.42 -39.23
N GLU A 85 -3.89 12.00 -39.93
CA GLU A 85 -3.04 13.09 -39.41
C GLU A 85 -3.85 14.40 -39.44
N GLY A 86 -4.12 14.96 -38.27
CA GLY A 86 -4.62 16.33 -38.13
C GLY A 86 -3.46 17.30 -37.87
N SER A 87 -3.59 18.55 -38.32
CA SER A 87 -2.65 19.62 -37.97
C SER A 87 -2.59 19.80 -36.45
N ALA A 88 -1.40 20.10 -35.90
CA ALA A 88 -1.18 20.23 -34.45
C ALA A 88 -2.14 21.23 -33.74
N SER A 89 -2.72 22.18 -34.49
CA SER A 89 -3.70 23.17 -34.00
C SER A 89 -5.12 22.63 -33.71
N ALA A 90 -5.45 21.39 -34.13
CA ALA A 90 -6.75 20.77 -33.86
C ALA A 90 -6.55 19.37 -33.26
N LEU A 91 -6.58 19.28 -31.92
CA LEU A 91 -6.72 17.98 -31.23
C LEU A 91 -7.94 17.25 -31.81
N PRO A 92 -7.80 15.99 -32.29
CA PRO A 92 -8.92 15.22 -32.82
C PRO A 92 -10.09 15.20 -31.84
N ASP A 93 -11.34 15.27 -32.32
CA ASP A 93 -12.54 15.41 -31.48
C ASP A 93 -12.60 14.38 -30.32
N ARG A 94 -12.10 13.17 -30.56
CA ARG A 94 -11.97 12.11 -29.54
C ARG A 94 -11.21 12.53 -28.26
N PHE A 95 -10.26 13.46 -28.35
CA PHE A 95 -9.52 13.97 -27.17
C PHE A 95 -10.36 14.89 -26.29
N ARG A 96 -11.29 15.65 -26.88
CA ARG A 96 -12.08 16.66 -26.15
C ARG A 96 -13.13 16.05 -25.23
N SER A 97 -13.59 14.84 -25.56
CA SER A 97 -14.61 14.12 -24.80
C SER A 97 -14.03 13.05 -23.87
N ALA A 98 -12.73 13.04 -23.59
CA ALA A 98 -12.07 11.98 -22.83
C ALA A 98 -11.55 12.47 -21.46
N PHE A 99 -11.59 11.58 -20.46
CA PHE A 99 -11.08 11.85 -19.12
C PHE A 99 -9.61 11.42 -18.99
N PRO A 100 -8.71 12.30 -18.51
CA PRO A 100 -7.32 11.96 -18.23
C PRO A 100 -7.23 11.09 -16.98
N TRP A 101 -6.98 9.80 -17.18
CA TRP A 101 -6.86 8.86 -16.07
C TRP A 101 -5.43 8.73 -15.57
N PHE A 102 -4.44 8.59 -16.46
CA PHE A 102 -3.02 8.46 -16.05
C PHE A 102 -2.11 9.30 -16.95
N GLY A 103 -1.56 10.38 -16.38
CA GLY A 103 -0.52 11.18 -17.04
C GLY A 103 0.86 10.59 -16.76
N PHE A 104 1.54 10.13 -17.81
CA PHE A 104 2.81 9.39 -17.69
C PHE A 104 3.98 10.29 -17.25
N VAL A 105 4.03 11.54 -17.75
CA VAL A 105 5.07 12.51 -17.37
C VAL A 105 5.01 12.85 -15.88
N ASN A 106 3.82 13.16 -15.37
CA ASN A 106 3.62 13.52 -13.95
C ASN A 106 3.82 12.34 -12.98
N ARG A 107 4.06 11.14 -13.50
CA ARG A 107 4.28 9.89 -12.75
C ARG A 107 5.58 9.21 -13.16
N PHE A 108 6.54 9.98 -13.64
CA PHE A 108 7.81 9.45 -14.10
C PHE A 108 8.60 8.72 -13.00
N HIS A 109 8.44 9.09 -11.73
CA HIS A 109 8.99 8.35 -10.58
C HIS A 109 8.59 6.87 -10.55
N MET A 110 7.47 6.51 -11.18
CA MET A 110 6.97 5.15 -11.32
C MET A 110 7.55 4.39 -12.53
N ALA A 111 8.25 5.07 -13.45
CA ALA A 111 8.80 4.45 -14.65
C ALA A 111 10.15 3.78 -14.39
N ASP A 112 10.36 2.62 -15.00
CA ASP A 112 11.69 2.04 -15.21
C ASP A 112 12.27 2.58 -16.53
N ILE A 113 13.53 3.01 -16.50
CA ILE A 113 14.23 3.51 -17.69
C ILE A 113 15.26 2.48 -18.10
N ASP A 114 15.12 1.96 -19.32
CA ASP A 114 16.13 1.11 -19.94
C ASP A 114 16.91 1.93 -20.96
N HIS A 115 18.17 2.21 -20.62
CA HIS A 115 19.19 2.78 -21.51
C HIS A 115 20.47 1.97 -21.34
N HIS A 116 20.55 0.85 -22.06
CA HIS A 116 21.61 -0.15 -21.91
C HIS A 116 21.68 -0.75 -20.50
N GLY A 117 20.54 -0.90 -19.82
CA GLY A 117 20.49 -1.41 -18.45
C GLY A 117 19.63 -0.57 -17.51
N VAL A 118 19.63 -0.96 -16.23
CA VAL A 118 18.86 -0.33 -15.15
C VAL A 118 19.76 0.57 -14.34
N PHE A 119 19.48 1.87 -14.32
CA PHE A 119 20.16 2.85 -13.47
C PHE A 119 19.28 3.19 -12.26
N ILE A 120 19.90 3.29 -11.09
CA ILE A 120 19.25 3.58 -9.81
C ILE A 120 20.02 4.73 -9.16
N ASP A 121 19.46 5.94 -9.22
CA ASP A 121 20.00 7.11 -8.52
C ASP A 121 19.45 7.17 -7.09
N PHE A 122 20.30 6.95 -6.09
CA PHE A 122 19.88 7.07 -4.69
C PHE A 122 19.65 8.51 -4.25
N GLY A 123 20.04 9.50 -5.05
CA GLY A 123 19.74 10.90 -4.83
C GLY A 123 18.32 11.33 -5.24
N THR A 124 17.53 10.46 -5.86
CA THR A 124 16.16 10.77 -6.30
C THR A 124 15.14 9.82 -5.69
N ALA A 125 13.87 10.21 -5.71
CA ALA A 125 12.79 9.33 -5.29
C ALA A 125 12.50 8.16 -6.24
N HIS A 126 13.17 8.11 -7.41
CA HIS A 126 13.09 6.95 -8.28
C HIS A 126 13.62 5.69 -7.60
N ARG A 127 14.54 5.83 -6.65
CA ARG A 127 15.10 4.69 -5.89
C ARG A 127 14.04 3.90 -5.14
N PHE A 128 12.94 4.53 -4.69
CA PHE A 128 12.03 3.91 -3.73
C PHE A 128 11.29 2.70 -4.28
N LYS A 129 11.05 2.65 -5.60
CA LYS A 129 10.53 1.44 -6.26
C LYS A 129 11.53 0.27 -6.29
N TYR A 130 12.83 0.54 -6.17
CA TYR A 130 13.87 -0.49 -6.09
C TYR A 130 14.16 -0.89 -4.64
N THR A 131 13.99 0.03 -3.67
CA THR A 131 14.32 -0.19 -2.24
C THR A 131 13.10 -0.48 -1.35
N LEU A 132 11.90 -0.61 -1.92
CA LEU A 132 10.63 -0.70 -1.18
C LEU A 132 10.47 0.41 -0.13
N GLY A 133 10.77 1.65 -0.52
CA GLY A 133 10.73 2.80 0.39
C GLY A 133 11.67 2.66 1.59
N ASN A 134 12.72 1.85 1.45
CA ASN A 134 13.70 1.45 2.47
C ASN A 134 13.16 0.54 3.58
N TRP A 135 11.88 0.18 3.59
CA TRP A 135 11.28 -0.64 4.63
C TRP A 135 11.90 -2.03 4.70
N ALA A 136 12.54 -2.35 5.82
CA ALA A 136 13.27 -3.61 6.07
C ALA A 136 14.40 -3.95 5.07
N MET A 137 14.78 -3.03 4.18
CA MET A 137 15.77 -3.27 3.12
C MET A 137 17.19 -2.80 3.48
N GLY A 138 17.44 -2.40 4.72
CA GLY A 138 18.77 -1.98 5.20
C GLY A 138 19.26 -0.63 4.66
N TRP A 139 18.57 0.02 3.72
CA TRP A 139 18.93 1.35 3.23
C TRP A 139 18.49 2.43 4.23
N SER A 140 19.38 3.37 4.53
CA SER A 140 19.08 4.49 5.42
C SER A 140 18.41 5.67 4.68
N GLY A 141 18.03 6.71 5.43
CA GLY A 141 17.46 7.94 4.86
C GLY A 141 18.47 8.80 4.06
N ASP A 142 17.96 9.79 3.35
CA ASP A 142 18.75 10.73 2.53
C ASP A 142 19.86 11.40 3.35
N VAL A 143 21.10 11.31 2.88
CA VAL A 143 22.20 12.11 3.41
C VAL A 143 22.79 12.97 2.32
N ARG A 144 22.94 14.26 2.64
CA ARG A 144 23.46 15.28 1.75
C ARG A 144 24.87 15.67 2.16
N ASP A 145 25.77 15.72 1.18
CA ASP A 145 27.11 16.29 1.30
C ASP A 145 27.33 17.25 0.12
N GLY A 146 27.24 18.56 0.37
CA GLY A 146 27.25 19.56 -0.68
C GLY A 146 26.06 19.43 -1.65
N ARG A 147 26.34 19.09 -2.92
CA ARG A 147 25.34 18.90 -4.00
C ARG A 147 24.95 17.44 -4.22
N GLU A 148 25.62 16.52 -3.55
CA GLU A 148 25.42 15.08 -3.71
C GLU A 148 24.42 14.58 -2.67
N THR A 149 23.54 13.69 -3.09
CA THR A 149 22.59 13.00 -2.22
C THR A 149 22.84 11.51 -2.39
N PHE A 150 23.15 10.82 -1.30
CA PHE A 150 23.50 9.41 -1.29
C PHE A 150 22.77 8.70 -0.14
N THR A 151 22.83 7.37 -0.14
CA THR A 151 22.34 6.55 0.98
C THR A 151 23.52 5.94 1.75
N TRP A 152 23.33 5.68 3.04
CA TRP A 152 24.22 4.77 3.77
C TRP A 152 23.81 3.33 3.46
N ALA A 153 24.83 2.52 3.24
CA ALA A 153 24.75 1.07 3.15
C ALA A 153 25.41 0.41 4.37
N VAL A 154 25.31 1.05 5.54
CA VAL A 154 25.80 0.57 6.85
C VAL A 154 24.84 1.00 7.96
N ASP A 155 24.67 0.14 8.95
CA ASP A 155 23.93 0.35 10.21
C ASP A 155 24.09 1.77 10.76
N ASP A 156 22.97 2.40 11.13
CA ASP A 156 23.02 3.50 12.08
C ASP A 156 23.23 2.90 13.47
N PRO A 157 24.38 3.12 14.14
CA PRO A 157 24.62 2.57 15.47
C PRO A 157 23.66 3.09 16.56
N ARG A 158 22.70 3.97 16.21
CA ARG A 158 21.64 4.45 17.10
C ARG A 158 20.35 3.61 17.03
N ASP A 159 20.15 2.78 16.00
CA ASP A 159 18.86 2.11 15.76
C ASP A 159 18.79 0.64 16.24
N GLY A 160 19.93 0.03 16.56
CA GLY A 160 19.99 -1.34 17.09
C GLY A 160 19.49 -2.42 16.13
N SER A 161 19.37 -2.14 14.82
CA SER A 161 18.91 -3.11 13.82
C SER A 161 20.00 -4.16 13.53
N PRO A 162 19.75 -5.47 13.76
CA PRO A 162 20.81 -6.48 13.67
C PRO A 162 21.14 -6.98 12.25
N ASN A 163 20.51 -6.46 11.19
CA ASN A 163 20.62 -7.02 9.82
C ASN A 163 20.85 -5.95 8.72
N ALA A 164 22.12 -5.69 8.39
CA ALA A 164 22.57 -4.96 7.20
C ALA A 164 22.36 -5.77 5.90
N ASN A 165 21.10 -5.94 5.50
CA ASN A 165 20.71 -6.61 4.24
C ASN A 165 20.25 -5.56 3.22
N HIS A 166 21.18 -4.95 2.50
CA HIS A 166 20.88 -3.92 1.50
C HIS A 166 20.34 -4.58 0.23
N ARG A 167 19.05 -4.40 -0.07
CA ARG A 167 18.39 -5.07 -1.21
C ARG A 167 17.81 -4.11 -2.24
N LEU A 168 18.00 -4.44 -3.51
CA LEU A 168 17.40 -3.75 -4.66
C LEU A 168 16.59 -4.74 -5.49
N TYR A 169 15.36 -4.37 -5.83
CA TYR A 169 14.49 -5.11 -6.74
C TYR A 169 14.42 -4.45 -8.10
N PHE A 170 14.70 -5.18 -9.17
CA PHE A 170 14.67 -4.67 -10.54
C PHE A 170 14.05 -5.68 -11.50
N PHE A 171 13.51 -5.18 -12.62
CA PHE A 171 12.83 -6.00 -13.61
C PHE A 171 13.69 -6.14 -14.87
N LEU A 172 13.72 -7.35 -15.45
CA LEU A 172 14.33 -7.58 -16.76
C LEU A 172 13.32 -8.17 -17.73
N THR A 173 13.23 -7.59 -18.91
CA THR A 173 12.37 -8.12 -19.98
C THR A 173 12.89 -9.43 -20.58
N ARG A 174 14.19 -9.72 -20.41
CA ARG A 174 14.87 -10.97 -20.78
C ARG A 174 16.08 -11.15 -19.89
N ALA A 175 16.40 -12.39 -19.55
CA ALA A 175 17.69 -12.73 -18.96
C ALA A 175 18.81 -12.48 -19.98
N LYS A 176 19.85 -11.74 -19.57
CA LYS A 176 21.01 -11.34 -20.37
C LYS A 176 22.17 -11.07 -19.43
N GLU A 177 23.41 -11.12 -19.92
CA GLU A 177 24.57 -10.74 -19.12
C GLU A 177 24.44 -9.27 -18.67
N LEU A 178 24.85 -8.99 -17.44
CA LEU A 178 24.88 -7.65 -16.89
C LEU A 178 26.22 -7.36 -16.22
N THR A 179 26.66 -6.11 -16.24
CA THR A 179 27.74 -5.61 -15.40
C THR A 179 27.13 -4.67 -14.38
N LEU A 180 27.26 -5.02 -13.09
CA LEU A 180 27.04 -4.08 -12.01
C LEU A 180 28.17 -3.06 -12.03
N GLN A 181 27.82 -1.78 -12.10
CA GLN A 181 28.67 -0.67 -11.71
C GLN A 181 28.03 0.02 -10.50
N MET A 182 28.78 0.24 -9.43
CA MET A 182 28.28 0.89 -8.23
C MET A 182 29.22 2.03 -7.85
N ARG A 183 28.72 3.26 -7.82
CA ARG A 183 29.48 4.40 -7.29
C ARG A 183 29.34 4.46 -5.78
N TYR A 184 30.47 4.30 -5.08
CA TYR A 184 30.54 4.20 -3.64
C TYR A 184 31.67 5.04 -3.06
N ARG A 185 31.60 5.31 -1.75
CA ARG A 185 32.75 5.76 -0.96
C ARG A 185 32.76 5.09 0.41
N THR A 186 33.95 4.85 0.96
CA THR A 186 34.11 4.15 2.24
C THR A 186 35.38 4.58 2.96
N SER A 187 35.32 4.68 4.29
CA SER A 187 36.48 5.05 5.12
C SER A 187 37.24 3.86 5.71
N TYR A 188 36.68 2.66 5.64
CA TYR A 188 37.26 1.50 6.33
C TYR A 188 36.98 0.16 5.67
N ARG A 189 35.95 0.07 4.82
CA ARG A 189 35.60 -1.21 4.20
C ARG A 189 36.54 -1.55 3.05
N ARG A 190 37.06 -2.78 3.08
CA ARG A 190 37.91 -3.34 2.04
C ARG A 190 37.19 -4.35 1.15
N SER A 191 36.01 -4.83 1.56
CA SER A 191 35.15 -5.66 0.71
C SER A 191 33.67 -5.56 1.07
N VAL A 192 32.82 -5.88 0.09
CA VAL A 192 31.39 -6.13 0.25
C VAL A 192 31.07 -7.44 -0.44
N THR A 193 30.41 -8.36 0.26
CA THR A 193 29.88 -9.58 -0.36
C THR A 193 28.48 -9.29 -0.88
N GLY A 194 28.12 -9.85 -2.02
CA GLY A 194 26.79 -9.72 -2.58
C GLY A 194 26.22 -11.04 -3.04
N ASN A 195 24.93 -11.03 -3.30
CA ASN A 195 24.21 -12.16 -3.86
C ASN A 195 23.13 -11.65 -4.82
N LEU A 196 23.05 -12.29 -5.98
CA LEU A 196 22.01 -12.07 -6.97
C LEU A 196 21.03 -13.25 -6.93
N ASN A 197 19.74 -12.96 -6.74
CA ASN A 197 18.62 -13.91 -6.79
C ASN A 197 18.71 -15.15 -5.88
N GLY A 198 19.57 -15.12 -4.86
CA GLY A 198 19.84 -16.24 -3.96
C GLY A 198 20.86 -17.23 -4.50
N VAL A 199 21.32 -17.08 -5.75
CA VAL A 199 22.00 -18.15 -6.50
C VAL A 199 23.43 -17.81 -6.91
N HIS A 200 23.74 -16.53 -7.10
CA HIS A 200 25.08 -16.10 -7.52
C HIS A 200 25.69 -15.18 -6.46
N GLY A 201 26.63 -15.72 -5.69
CA GLY A 201 27.39 -14.96 -4.70
C GLY A 201 28.64 -14.35 -5.33
N PHE A 202 28.93 -13.09 -4.99
CA PHE A 202 30.10 -12.37 -5.47
C PHE A 202 30.74 -11.56 -4.34
N ARG A 203 31.97 -11.07 -4.54
CA ARG A 203 32.67 -10.22 -3.58
C ARG A 203 33.38 -9.08 -4.29
N LEU A 204 32.95 -7.86 -3.98
CA LEU A 204 33.60 -6.64 -4.43
C LEU A 204 34.72 -6.27 -3.48
N THR A 205 35.91 -6.04 -4.02
CA THR A 205 37.00 -5.42 -3.26
C THR A 205 36.87 -3.90 -3.38
N LEU A 206 36.81 -3.22 -2.24
CA LEU A 206 36.61 -1.77 -2.17
C LEU A 206 37.93 -1.10 -1.78
N GLN A 207 38.25 0.03 -2.43
CA GLN A 207 39.31 0.90 -1.95
C GLN A 207 38.72 1.99 -1.06
N THR A 208 39.47 2.38 -0.02
CA THR A 208 39.08 3.49 0.84
C THR A 208 39.41 4.82 0.18
N GLY A 209 38.61 5.84 0.45
CA GLY A 209 38.78 7.16 -0.15
C GLY A 209 37.46 7.82 -0.49
N ASP A 210 37.54 8.79 -1.40
CA ASP A 210 36.36 9.47 -1.96
C ASP A 210 35.61 8.55 -2.93
N TRP A 211 34.73 9.10 -3.76
CA TRP A 211 33.94 8.35 -4.74
C TRP A 211 34.78 7.50 -5.69
N GLN A 212 34.41 6.23 -5.77
CA GLN A 212 34.98 5.22 -6.66
C GLN A 212 33.85 4.42 -7.30
N VAL A 213 34.19 3.64 -8.33
CA VAL A 213 33.26 2.70 -8.98
C VAL A 213 33.77 1.29 -8.79
N ALA A 214 32.93 0.43 -8.24
CA ALA A 214 33.15 -1.01 -8.19
C ALA A 214 32.39 -1.68 -9.33
N GLU A 215 32.96 -2.74 -9.89
CA GLU A 215 32.36 -3.50 -10.98
C GLU A 215 32.26 -4.99 -10.65
N GLU A 216 31.17 -5.63 -11.09
CA GLU A 216 31.00 -7.09 -11.05
C GLU A 216 30.21 -7.54 -12.28
N ALA A 217 30.63 -8.64 -12.91
CA ALA A 217 29.91 -9.22 -14.05
C ALA A 217 28.96 -10.33 -13.58
N PHE A 218 27.72 -10.27 -14.04
CA PHE A 218 26.69 -11.27 -13.80
C PHE A 218 26.40 -12.03 -15.08
N PRO A 219 26.57 -13.36 -15.09
CA PRO A 219 26.27 -14.16 -16.26
C PRO A 219 24.75 -14.30 -16.43
N ALA A 220 24.28 -14.54 -17.65
CA ALA A 220 22.85 -14.55 -17.97
C ALA A 220 22.06 -15.59 -17.15
N GLU A 221 22.67 -16.74 -16.81
CA GLU A 221 22.08 -17.80 -16.01
C GLU A 221 21.84 -17.44 -14.54
N ALA A 222 22.49 -16.39 -14.03
CA ALA A 222 22.25 -15.86 -12.69
C ALA A 222 20.99 -14.95 -12.65
N LEU A 223 20.51 -14.54 -13.82
CA LEU A 223 19.41 -13.61 -14.01
C LEU A 223 18.15 -14.33 -14.51
N ARG A 224 17.00 -13.71 -14.25
CA ARG A 224 15.70 -14.24 -14.63
C ARG A 224 14.98 -13.20 -15.47
N GLU A 225 14.15 -13.66 -16.40
CA GLU A 225 13.11 -12.80 -16.94
C GLU A 225 12.11 -12.47 -15.83
N GLY A 226 11.68 -11.22 -15.75
CA GLY A 226 10.85 -10.71 -14.67
C GLY A 226 11.62 -10.08 -13.51
N GLU A 227 11.10 -10.25 -12.30
CA GLU A 227 11.66 -9.66 -11.07
C GLU A 227 12.96 -10.34 -10.63
N ASN A 228 13.98 -9.53 -10.40
CA ASN A 228 15.27 -9.92 -9.86
C ASN A 228 15.56 -9.12 -8.58
N TYR A 229 16.44 -9.63 -7.74
CA TYR A 229 16.97 -8.85 -6.63
C TYR A 229 18.49 -8.96 -6.49
N LEU A 230 19.12 -7.82 -6.22
CA LEU A 230 20.50 -7.70 -5.80
C LEU A 230 20.53 -7.48 -4.29
N GLN A 231 21.28 -8.30 -3.58
CA GLN A 231 21.52 -8.13 -2.15
C GLN A 231 23.00 -7.91 -1.88
N LEU A 232 23.31 -6.88 -1.09
CA LEU A 232 24.65 -6.59 -0.60
C LEU A 232 24.68 -6.83 0.91
N TYR A 233 25.74 -7.47 1.37
CA TYR A 233 26.00 -7.84 2.75
C TYR A 233 27.29 -7.20 3.24
N GLU A 234 27.33 -6.92 4.54
CA GLU A 234 28.56 -6.63 5.23
C GLU A 234 29.37 -7.89 5.52
N ASP A 235 30.63 -7.90 5.09
CA ASP A 235 31.62 -8.84 5.60
C ASP A 235 31.95 -8.44 7.05
N ARG A 236 31.34 -9.11 8.05
CA ARG A 236 31.69 -8.93 9.48
C ARG A 236 33.09 -9.51 9.76
N GLY A 237 34.13 -8.72 9.51
CA GLY A 237 35.48 -8.99 10.04
C GLY A 237 35.57 -8.69 11.54
N PRO A 238 36.53 -9.30 12.27
CA PRO A 238 36.82 -8.86 13.64
C PRO A 238 37.14 -7.37 13.60
N ALA A 239 36.40 -6.59 14.38
CA ALA A 239 36.40 -5.13 14.38
C ALA A 239 37.79 -4.57 14.02
N ASP A 240 37.93 -4.08 12.79
CA ASP A 240 39.01 -3.17 12.49
C ASP A 240 38.79 -1.99 13.45
N ASP A 241 39.66 -1.88 14.43
CA ASP A 241 39.56 -0.99 15.58
C ASP A 241 39.79 0.45 15.09
N ILE A 242 38.75 1.12 14.61
CA ILE A 242 38.83 2.51 14.11
C ILE A 242 38.68 3.54 15.26
N GLY A 243 39.01 3.18 16.51
CA GLY A 243 38.89 4.12 17.65
C GLY A 243 37.57 4.92 17.66
N ASP A 244 37.63 6.21 18.04
CA ASP A 244 36.45 7.10 18.12
C ASP A 244 35.85 7.54 16.76
N ARG A 245 36.36 7.06 15.61
CA ARG A 245 35.83 7.47 14.28
C ARG A 245 34.84 6.44 13.74
N LYS A 246 33.56 6.84 13.65
CA LYS A 246 32.52 6.06 12.96
C LYS A 246 32.88 5.87 11.48
N GLY A 247 33.12 4.64 11.08
CA GLY A 247 33.30 4.28 9.67
C GLY A 247 32.03 4.53 8.84
N TYR A 248 32.16 4.74 7.53
CA TYR A 248 31.03 4.83 6.59
C TYR A 248 31.22 3.93 5.36
N PHE A 249 30.11 3.45 4.79
CA PHE A 249 30.02 2.96 3.41
C PHE A 249 28.72 3.51 2.80
N GLN A 250 28.89 4.27 1.72
CA GLN A 250 27.84 5.09 1.11
C GLN A 250 27.78 4.78 -0.37
N VAL A 251 26.56 4.79 -0.92
CA VAL A 251 26.28 4.49 -2.33
C VAL A 251 25.52 5.67 -2.94
N ASP A 252 26.03 6.16 -4.07
CA ASP A 252 25.42 7.25 -4.85
C ASP A 252 24.46 6.69 -5.90
N TRP A 253 24.94 5.77 -6.72
CA TRP A 253 24.13 5.10 -7.72
C TRP A 253 24.58 3.67 -7.98
N VAL A 254 23.65 2.89 -8.52
CA VAL A 254 23.87 1.52 -9.02
C VAL A 254 23.40 1.46 -10.47
N TRP A 255 24.25 0.94 -11.35
CA TRP A 255 23.94 0.71 -12.76
C TRP A 255 24.14 -0.76 -13.11
N LEU A 256 23.07 -1.43 -13.52
CA LEU A 256 23.09 -2.82 -14.00
C LEU A 256 23.08 -2.78 -15.54
N ARG A 257 24.26 -2.74 -16.15
CA ARG A 257 24.48 -2.43 -17.56
C ARG A 257 24.54 -3.68 -18.43
N THR A 258 24.05 -3.64 -19.67
CA THR A 258 24.05 -4.79 -20.59
C THR A 258 25.29 -4.88 -21.49
N GLU A 259 25.96 -3.77 -21.80
CA GLU A 259 27.16 -3.71 -22.64
C GLU A 259 28.09 -2.56 -22.19
N PRO A 260 29.43 -2.71 -22.23
CA PRO A 260 30.35 -1.59 -22.06
C PRO A 260 30.23 -0.57 -23.22
N PRO A 261 30.58 0.72 -23.02
CA PRO A 261 30.53 1.72 -24.08
C PRO A 261 31.39 1.24 -25.27
N ALA A 262 30.90 1.44 -26.49
CA ALA A 262 31.70 1.17 -27.67
C ALA A 262 33.02 1.95 -27.60
N GLU A 263 34.13 1.31 -27.97
CA GLU A 263 35.49 1.86 -27.85
C GLU A 263 35.57 3.27 -28.47
N GLY A 264 35.94 4.28 -27.66
CA GLY A 264 35.99 5.69 -28.06
C GLY A 264 34.71 6.50 -27.88
N SER A 265 33.62 5.91 -27.39
CA SER A 265 32.38 6.63 -27.04
C SER A 265 32.50 7.24 -25.63
N PRO A 266 32.05 8.49 -25.40
CA PRO A 266 32.01 9.05 -24.06
C PRO A 266 31.05 8.21 -23.18
N GLU A 267 31.51 7.81 -21.99
CA GLU A 267 30.66 7.14 -21.01
C GLU A 267 29.69 8.18 -20.42
N VAL A 268 28.46 8.20 -20.93
CA VAL A 268 27.40 9.07 -20.41
C VAL A 268 26.59 8.25 -19.42
N GLN A 269 26.72 8.56 -18.13
CA GLN A 269 25.84 8.01 -17.11
C GLN A 269 24.38 8.37 -17.48
N PRO A 270 23.46 7.40 -17.47
CA PRO A 270 22.05 7.73 -17.52
C PRO A 270 21.78 8.62 -16.31
N THR A 271 21.39 9.87 -16.51
CA THR A 271 20.81 10.62 -15.41
C THR A 271 19.33 10.23 -15.37
N ASP A 272 18.84 9.78 -14.22
CA ASP A 272 17.39 9.62 -13.99
C ASP A 272 16.65 10.93 -14.34
N GLY A 273 17.35 12.07 -14.31
CA GLY A 273 16.84 13.43 -14.39
C GLY A 273 16.74 14.10 -15.77
N GLU A 274 16.46 13.40 -16.86
CA GLU A 274 16.13 14.08 -18.14
C GLU A 274 14.71 13.81 -18.65
N VAL A 275 13.72 13.67 -17.77
CA VAL A 275 12.40 14.25 -18.08
C VAL A 275 12.60 15.75 -18.20
N LEU A 276 12.72 16.22 -19.44
CA LEU A 276 12.68 17.64 -19.73
C LEU A 276 11.35 18.16 -19.19
N ARG A 277 11.47 18.99 -18.16
CA ARG A 277 10.37 19.61 -17.43
C ARG A 277 9.39 20.31 -18.34
N GLU A 278 9.83 20.69 -19.53
CA GLU A 278 9.04 21.22 -20.62
C GLU A 278 9.94 21.27 -21.88
N VAL A 279 9.45 20.82 -23.03
CA VAL A 279 10.19 20.86 -24.31
C VAL A 279 9.46 21.78 -25.27
N ALA A 280 10.16 22.79 -25.76
CA ALA A 280 9.70 23.65 -26.84
C ALA A 280 10.08 23.04 -28.19
N LEU A 281 9.09 22.79 -29.05
CA LEU A 281 9.27 22.48 -30.48
C LEU A 281 8.22 23.26 -31.28
N ARG A 282 8.42 23.36 -32.59
CA ARG A 282 7.50 24.09 -33.49
C ARG A 282 6.30 23.25 -33.89
N GLU A 283 5.15 23.87 -34.02
CA GLU A 283 3.99 23.27 -34.69
C GLU A 283 4.02 23.55 -36.20
N ASP A 284 3.05 22.98 -36.94
CA ASP A 284 2.96 23.13 -38.39
C ASP A 284 2.74 24.58 -38.85
N ASP A 285 2.10 25.40 -38.01
CA ASP A 285 1.90 26.83 -38.23
C ASP A 285 3.13 27.67 -37.89
N GLY A 286 4.21 27.03 -37.41
CA GLY A 286 5.46 27.67 -37.02
C GLY A 286 5.48 28.18 -35.57
N THR A 287 4.37 28.08 -34.83
CA THR A 287 4.30 28.47 -33.42
C THR A 287 5.16 27.55 -32.56
N GLU A 288 5.95 28.11 -31.65
CA GLU A 288 6.71 27.32 -30.68
C GLU A 288 5.81 26.98 -29.49
N VAL A 289 5.64 25.69 -29.22
CA VAL A 289 4.79 25.19 -28.14
C VAL A 289 5.60 24.33 -27.19
N THR A 290 5.46 24.63 -25.91
CA THR A 290 6.17 23.97 -24.82
C THR A 290 5.27 22.91 -24.19
N ARG A 291 5.75 21.67 -24.06
CA ARG A 291 5.00 20.54 -23.48
C ARG A 291 5.82 19.79 -22.43
N PRO A 292 5.24 19.38 -21.29
CA PRO A 292 5.86 18.39 -20.40
C PRO A 292 6.17 17.11 -21.18
N SER A 293 7.39 16.58 -21.11
CA SER A 293 7.80 15.51 -22.03
C SER A 293 8.71 14.46 -21.40
N LEU A 294 8.53 13.20 -21.81
CA LEU A 294 9.55 12.17 -21.61
C LEU A 294 10.63 12.37 -22.68
N ALA A 295 11.81 12.87 -22.30
CA ALA A 295 12.91 13.08 -23.22
C ALA A 295 13.95 11.96 -23.07
N LEU A 296 14.08 11.16 -24.12
CA LEU A 296 14.84 9.92 -24.09
C LEU A 296 16.08 10.04 -24.99
N PRO A 297 17.26 9.54 -24.53
CA PRO A 297 18.40 9.33 -25.41
C PRO A 297 18.13 8.18 -26.39
N LEU A 298 19.03 7.97 -27.36
CA LEU A 298 18.89 6.91 -28.36
C LEU A 298 19.96 5.82 -28.16
N PRO A 299 19.57 4.52 -28.15
CA PRO A 299 18.22 4.00 -27.94
C PRO A 299 17.83 4.04 -26.45
N ALA A 300 16.54 4.19 -26.15
CA ALA A 300 16.05 4.06 -24.78
C ALA A 300 14.55 3.72 -24.75
N SER A 301 14.08 3.26 -23.59
CA SER A 301 12.65 3.11 -23.32
C SER A 301 12.28 3.54 -21.91
N ALA A 302 11.13 4.21 -21.78
CA ALA A 302 10.46 4.41 -20.50
C ALA A 302 9.32 3.41 -20.35
N GLN A 303 9.37 2.62 -19.28
CA GLN A 303 8.51 1.47 -19.04
C GLN A 303 7.62 1.74 -17.82
N TYR A 304 6.31 1.71 -18.00
CA TYR A 304 5.34 1.91 -16.93
C TYR A 304 4.55 0.64 -16.69
N TYR A 305 4.30 0.34 -15.43
CA TYR A 305 3.50 -0.81 -15.01
C TYR A 305 2.21 -0.27 -14.41
N LEU A 306 1.06 -0.67 -14.96
CA LEU A 306 -0.24 -0.18 -14.53
C LEU A 306 -1.35 -1.14 -14.93
N GLU A 307 -2.45 -1.11 -14.19
CA GLU A 307 -3.71 -1.70 -14.64
C GLU A 307 -4.36 -0.81 -15.69
N ILE A 308 -4.80 -1.39 -16.82
CA ILE A 308 -5.65 -0.67 -17.77
C ILE A 308 -7.08 -0.68 -17.25
N PRO A 309 -7.74 0.46 -17.00
CA PRO A 309 -9.09 0.47 -16.46
C PRO A 309 -10.07 -0.24 -17.38
N ARG A 310 -11.00 -1.01 -16.80
CA ARG A 310 -12.19 -1.46 -17.54
C ARG A 310 -13.03 -0.24 -17.93
N GLY A 311 -13.58 -0.27 -19.16
CA GLY A 311 -14.63 0.66 -19.57
C GLY A 311 -15.78 0.67 -18.58
N SER A 312 -16.53 1.77 -18.48
CA SER A 312 -17.63 1.89 -17.52
C SER A 312 -18.75 0.87 -17.83
N GLN A 313 -19.50 0.42 -16.81
CA GLN A 313 -20.68 -0.42 -17.04
C GLN A 313 -21.79 0.33 -17.80
N GLU A 314 -21.83 1.66 -17.70
CA GLU A 314 -22.82 2.52 -18.38
C GLU A 314 -22.49 2.77 -19.86
N ALA A 315 -21.22 2.58 -20.27
CA ALA A 315 -20.78 2.43 -21.66
C ALA A 315 -19.35 1.83 -21.69
N PRO A 316 -19.11 0.64 -22.28
CA PRO A 316 -17.77 0.14 -22.50
C PRO A 316 -17.10 0.99 -23.57
N THR A 317 -16.08 1.70 -23.14
CA THR A 317 -15.35 2.67 -23.93
C THR A 317 -13.88 2.32 -23.86
N ASP A 318 -13.28 2.13 -25.02
CA ASP A 318 -11.92 1.63 -25.06
C ASP A 318 -10.92 2.69 -24.57
N PRO A 319 -10.12 2.38 -23.53
CA PRO A 319 -9.04 3.25 -23.10
C PRO A 319 -8.01 3.38 -24.22
N TYR A 320 -7.33 4.52 -24.34
CA TYR A 320 -6.25 4.73 -25.30
C TYR A 320 -5.27 5.77 -24.79
N ILE A 321 -4.05 5.76 -25.32
CA ILE A 321 -3.00 6.72 -24.94
C ILE A 321 -2.93 7.82 -26.01
N GLY A 322 -3.18 9.06 -25.60
CA GLY A 322 -2.97 10.24 -26.42
C GLY A 322 -1.63 10.89 -26.12
N PHE A 323 -0.91 11.36 -27.13
CA PHE A 323 0.42 11.97 -26.95
C PHE A 323 0.84 12.86 -28.12
N ALA A 324 1.72 13.81 -27.83
CA ALA A 324 2.59 14.43 -28.84
C ALA A 324 3.93 13.68 -28.90
N TYR A 325 4.66 13.81 -30.00
CA TYR A 325 6.01 13.26 -30.15
C TYR A 325 6.84 14.10 -31.12
N GLY A 326 8.15 13.97 -31.04
CA GLY A 326 9.07 14.71 -31.90
C GLY A 326 10.51 14.54 -31.46
N THR A 327 11.43 15.22 -32.15
CA THR A 327 12.84 15.22 -31.80
C THR A 327 13.36 16.65 -31.71
N ARG A 328 14.35 16.89 -30.85
CA ARG A 328 15.13 18.13 -30.96
C ARG A 328 15.89 18.14 -32.28
N ALA A 329 16.21 19.33 -32.80
CA ALA A 329 17.03 19.43 -34.00
C ALA A 329 18.41 18.80 -33.75
N ALA A 330 18.81 17.85 -34.60
CA ALA A 330 20.15 17.28 -34.53
C ALA A 330 21.22 18.33 -34.90
N PRO A 331 22.45 18.20 -34.37
CA PRO A 331 23.59 18.96 -34.87
C PRO A 331 23.76 18.78 -36.39
N THR A 332 24.13 19.86 -37.08
CA THR A 332 24.26 19.88 -38.55
C THR A 332 25.17 18.76 -39.05
N GLY A 333 24.67 17.94 -39.99
CA GLY A 333 25.43 16.82 -40.57
C GLY A 333 25.34 15.48 -39.80
N GLN A 334 24.59 15.43 -38.69
CA GLN A 334 24.39 14.19 -37.90
C GLN A 334 22.93 13.71 -37.88
N ALA A 335 22.05 14.33 -38.67
CA ALA A 335 20.63 13.99 -38.69
C ALA A 335 20.40 12.57 -39.22
N SER A 336 19.76 11.73 -38.40
CA SER A 336 19.31 10.38 -38.76
C SER A 336 17.84 10.22 -38.42
N ALA A 337 17.19 9.22 -39.03
CA ALA A 337 15.80 8.88 -38.70
C ALA A 337 15.73 8.27 -37.30
N VAL A 338 14.66 8.62 -36.57
CA VAL A 338 14.37 8.11 -35.23
C VAL A 338 13.04 7.38 -35.26
N THR A 339 13.04 6.12 -34.84
CA THR A 339 11.83 5.31 -34.71
C THR A 339 11.24 5.48 -33.31
N PHE A 340 9.99 5.90 -33.24
CA PHE A 340 9.18 5.91 -32.02
C PHE A 340 8.25 4.71 -32.02
N GLU A 341 8.14 4.03 -30.89
CA GLU A 341 7.28 2.86 -30.75
C GLU A 341 6.60 2.84 -29.38
N LEU A 342 5.29 2.67 -29.37
CA LEU A 342 4.48 2.44 -28.18
C LEU A 342 4.09 0.96 -28.12
N GLY A 343 4.63 0.26 -27.13
CA GLY A 343 4.37 -1.15 -26.88
C GLY A 343 3.50 -1.37 -25.64
N VAL A 344 2.68 -2.42 -25.65
CA VAL A 344 1.95 -2.91 -24.48
C VAL A 344 2.23 -4.41 -24.34
N THR A 345 2.61 -4.83 -23.14
CA THR A 345 2.92 -6.23 -22.82
C THR A 345 2.08 -6.65 -21.61
N GLY A 346 1.26 -7.69 -21.76
CA GLY A 346 0.56 -8.33 -20.65
C GLY A 346 1.38 -9.47 -20.04
N GLU A 347 0.79 -10.24 -19.13
CA GLU A 347 1.47 -11.38 -18.48
C GLU A 347 1.75 -12.55 -19.41
N ASP A 348 1.19 -12.56 -20.63
CA ASP A 348 1.57 -13.53 -21.67
C ASP A 348 2.98 -13.29 -22.24
N GLY A 349 3.65 -12.21 -21.82
CA GLY A 349 4.99 -11.82 -22.27
C GLY A 349 5.04 -11.32 -23.73
N LEU A 350 3.92 -11.35 -24.45
CA LEU A 350 3.84 -10.98 -25.85
C LEU A 350 3.70 -9.46 -25.97
N ARG A 351 4.79 -8.81 -26.37
CA ARG A 351 4.80 -7.38 -26.65
C ARG A 351 4.01 -7.07 -27.92
N ARG A 352 2.97 -6.26 -27.77
CA ARG A 352 2.12 -5.77 -28.87
C ARG A 352 2.44 -4.31 -29.15
N VAL A 353 2.87 -4.01 -30.37
CA VAL A 353 3.08 -2.62 -30.81
C VAL A 353 1.74 -2.02 -31.17
N VAL A 354 1.26 -1.08 -30.35
CA VAL A 354 -0.05 -0.43 -30.55
C VAL A 354 0.07 0.87 -31.36
N TRP A 355 1.30 1.36 -31.56
CA TRP A 355 1.63 2.47 -32.45
C TRP A 355 3.15 2.52 -32.73
N SER A 356 3.54 2.88 -33.96
CA SER A 356 4.94 3.10 -34.34
C SER A 356 5.08 4.04 -35.53
N ARG A 357 6.08 4.94 -35.50
CA ARG A 357 6.39 5.90 -36.57
C ARG A 357 7.87 6.27 -36.60
N ASP A 358 8.36 6.52 -37.82
CA ASP A 358 9.69 7.10 -38.04
C ASP A 358 9.60 8.62 -38.21
N VAL A 359 10.52 9.34 -37.56
CA VAL A 359 10.73 10.77 -37.72
C VAL A 359 12.03 10.99 -38.48
N GLY A 360 11.91 11.39 -39.74
CA GLY A 360 13.06 11.73 -40.60
C GLY A 360 13.68 13.09 -40.28
N PRO A 361 14.89 13.37 -40.80
CA PRO A 361 15.60 14.65 -40.63
C PRO A 361 14.75 15.90 -40.94
N GLU A 362 13.85 15.81 -41.92
CA GLU A 362 13.00 16.90 -42.40
C GLU A 362 11.90 17.32 -41.42
N ARG A 363 11.55 16.45 -40.47
CA ARG A 363 10.53 16.68 -39.44
C ARG A 363 11.10 16.94 -38.05
N GLN A 364 12.43 17.00 -37.91
CA GLN A 364 13.07 17.31 -36.62
C GLN A 364 12.77 18.76 -36.19
N GLY A 365 12.75 19.00 -34.87
CA GLY A 365 12.43 20.31 -34.31
C GLY A 365 10.94 20.66 -34.30
N ARG A 366 10.06 19.68 -34.58
CA ARG A 366 8.61 19.88 -34.65
C ARG A 366 7.83 18.91 -33.74
N TRP A 367 6.67 19.37 -33.30
CA TRP A 367 5.67 18.55 -32.63
C TRP A 367 4.78 17.84 -33.65
N LEU A 368 4.59 16.55 -33.44
CA LEU A 368 3.60 15.72 -34.10
C LEU A 368 2.63 15.20 -33.02
N VAL A 369 1.39 14.91 -33.38
CA VAL A 369 0.37 14.42 -32.44
C VAL A 369 -0.19 13.10 -32.93
N ALA A 370 -0.36 12.16 -32.01
CA ALA A 370 -0.92 10.85 -32.30
C ALA A 370 -1.69 10.28 -31.10
N SER A 371 -2.31 9.12 -31.33
CA SER A 371 -2.79 8.28 -30.24
C SER A 371 -2.44 6.83 -30.54
N SER A 372 -2.46 5.99 -29.51
CA SER A 372 -2.52 4.55 -29.68
C SER A 372 -3.82 4.13 -30.36
N GLY A 373 -3.87 2.87 -30.82
CA GLY A 373 -5.14 2.15 -30.96
C GLY A 373 -5.85 1.94 -29.62
N ALA A 374 -7.07 1.41 -29.67
CA ALA A 374 -7.84 1.02 -28.50
C ALA A 374 -7.09 -0.03 -27.64
N LEU A 375 -7.15 0.13 -26.33
CA LEU A 375 -6.55 -0.75 -25.33
C LEU A 375 -7.61 -1.57 -24.57
N GLY A 376 -8.86 -1.59 -25.04
CA GLY A 376 -9.97 -2.30 -24.39
C GLY A 376 -9.73 -3.79 -24.16
N SER A 377 -8.96 -4.44 -25.04
CA SER A 377 -8.55 -5.84 -24.86
C SER A 377 -7.70 -6.10 -23.61
N PHE A 378 -7.13 -5.05 -23.02
CA PHE A 378 -6.35 -5.11 -21.77
C PHE A 378 -7.14 -4.65 -20.55
N GLY A 379 -8.43 -4.31 -20.69
CA GLY A 379 -9.24 -3.78 -19.59
C GLY A 379 -9.27 -4.71 -18.37
N GLY A 380 -8.89 -4.18 -17.21
CA GLY A 380 -8.73 -4.88 -15.94
C GLY A 380 -7.46 -5.72 -15.82
N GLN A 381 -6.53 -5.63 -16.77
CA GLN A 381 -5.24 -6.33 -16.74
C GLN A 381 -4.13 -5.38 -16.35
N VAL A 382 -3.17 -5.88 -15.56
CA VAL A 382 -1.89 -5.20 -15.33
C VAL A 382 -1.00 -5.43 -16.55
N VAL A 383 -0.48 -4.33 -17.10
CA VAL A 383 0.38 -4.34 -18.29
C VAL A 383 1.63 -3.50 -18.08
N ARG A 384 2.66 -3.80 -18.88
CA ARG A 384 3.79 -2.90 -19.10
C ARG A 384 3.55 -2.08 -20.37
N VAL A 385 3.60 -0.75 -20.25
CA VAL A 385 3.54 0.21 -21.36
C VAL A 385 4.94 0.74 -21.63
N ASP A 386 5.44 0.53 -22.85
CA ASP A 386 6.79 0.91 -23.28
C ASP A 386 6.73 2.11 -24.24
N PHE A 387 7.28 3.26 -23.83
CA PHE A 387 7.59 4.37 -24.74
C PHE A 387 9.03 4.24 -25.21
N SER A 388 9.22 3.66 -26.40
CA SER A 388 10.55 3.32 -26.93
C SER A 388 10.99 4.26 -28.05
N VAL A 389 12.27 4.61 -28.06
CA VAL A 389 12.92 5.35 -29.14
C VAL A 389 14.17 4.62 -29.62
N ARG A 390 14.30 4.46 -30.92
CA ARG A 390 15.43 3.77 -31.56
C ARG A 390 16.05 4.65 -32.64
N GLY A 391 17.36 4.59 -32.77
CA GLY A 391 18.13 5.37 -33.73
C GLY A 391 19.61 5.32 -33.39
N ARG A 392 20.44 6.01 -34.18
CA ARG A 392 21.87 6.10 -33.90
C ARG A 392 22.08 6.96 -32.63
N PRO A 393 22.91 6.52 -31.67
CA PRO A 393 23.28 7.36 -30.52
C PRO A 393 23.92 8.67 -30.98
N LEU A 394 23.48 9.78 -30.40
CA LEU A 394 23.95 11.14 -30.67
C LEU A 394 24.02 11.91 -29.36
N ASP A 395 25.18 12.49 -29.06
CA ASP A 395 25.39 13.20 -27.80
C ASP A 395 24.48 14.43 -27.69
N GLY A 396 23.88 14.63 -26.52
CA GLY A 396 22.89 15.69 -26.25
C GLY A 396 21.57 15.61 -27.04
N PHE A 397 21.42 14.68 -27.99
CA PHE A 397 20.18 14.52 -28.77
C PHE A 397 19.10 13.81 -27.95
N ARG A 398 17.86 14.27 -28.07
CA ARG A 398 16.70 13.68 -27.39
C ARG A 398 15.51 13.50 -28.32
N ALA A 399 14.92 12.33 -28.22
CA ALA A 399 13.60 12.02 -28.75
C ALA A 399 12.57 12.23 -27.64
N VAL A 400 11.45 12.90 -27.95
CA VAL A 400 10.52 13.37 -26.92
C VAL A 400 9.12 12.82 -27.15
N TRP A 401 8.50 12.32 -26.07
CA TRP A 401 7.07 12.03 -25.98
C TRP A 401 6.41 13.15 -25.15
N GLY A 402 5.66 14.03 -25.81
CA GLY A 402 5.00 15.18 -25.20
C GLY A 402 3.65 14.82 -24.59
N ALA A 403 3.51 15.04 -23.28
CA ALA A 403 2.31 14.82 -22.48
C ALA A 403 1.55 13.49 -22.74
N PRO A 404 2.23 12.33 -22.86
CA PRO A 404 1.53 11.06 -22.96
C PRO A 404 0.55 10.87 -21.80
N THR A 405 -0.70 10.56 -22.14
CA THR A 405 -1.81 10.44 -21.20
C THR A 405 -2.72 9.28 -21.59
N LEU A 406 -2.95 8.35 -20.67
CA LEU A 406 -3.99 7.33 -20.79
C LEU A 406 -5.34 7.98 -20.51
N LEU A 407 -6.20 7.94 -21.53
CA LEU A 407 -7.50 8.56 -21.58
C LEU A 407 -8.59 7.48 -21.54
N ILE A 408 -9.68 7.77 -20.84
CA ILE A 408 -10.89 6.93 -20.79
C ILE A 408 -12.05 7.76 -21.35
N SER A 409 -12.81 7.19 -22.28
CA SER A 409 -14.04 7.82 -22.81
C SER A 409 -15.29 7.28 -22.12
N PRO A 410 -16.48 7.89 -22.33
CA PRO A 410 -16.56 9.33 -22.40
C PRO A 410 -16.03 9.91 -21.08
N ALA A 411 -15.61 11.17 -21.11
CA ALA A 411 -15.43 11.93 -19.89
C ALA A 411 -16.72 11.85 -19.06
N PRO A 412 -16.63 11.76 -17.72
CA PRO A 412 -17.82 11.83 -16.90
C PRO A 412 -18.62 13.08 -17.29
N GLY A 413 -19.95 12.96 -17.31
CA GLY A 413 -20.86 14.08 -17.59
C GLY A 413 -20.67 15.22 -16.58
N ALA A 414 -21.49 16.27 -16.67
CA ALA A 414 -21.44 17.37 -15.71
C ALA A 414 -21.40 16.83 -14.27
N ALA A 415 -20.35 17.20 -13.53
CA ALA A 415 -20.08 16.70 -12.18
C ALA A 415 -21.34 16.87 -11.31
N PRO A 416 -21.97 15.78 -10.85
CA PRO A 416 -23.02 15.86 -9.85
C PRO A 416 -22.48 16.61 -8.65
N ARG A 417 -23.33 17.43 -8.04
CA ARG A 417 -23.00 18.16 -6.81
C ARG A 417 -23.87 17.62 -5.69
N LEU A 418 -23.39 17.81 -4.46
CA LEU A 418 -24.24 17.64 -3.30
C LEU A 418 -25.47 18.54 -3.45
N GLU A 419 -26.66 17.98 -3.30
CA GLU A 419 -27.90 18.77 -3.32
C GLU A 419 -27.95 19.73 -2.13
N ARG A 420 -27.37 19.29 -1.00
CA ARG A 420 -27.20 20.06 0.22
C ARG A 420 -26.05 19.50 1.04
N THR A 421 -25.52 20.28 1.96
CA THR A 421 -24.49 19.83 2.91
C THR A 421 -25.17 19.16 4.12
N PRO A 422 -24.65 18.04 4.64
CA PRO A 422 -25.15 17.45 5.89
C PRO A 422 -24.97 18.43 7.06
N ARG A 423 -25.86 18.37 8.05
CA ARG A 423 -25.76 19.15 9.28
C ARG A 423 -25.00 18.40 10.37
N ASN A 424 -25.19 17.09 10.44
CA ASN A 424 -24.63 16.22 11.46
C ASN A 424 -23.87 15.06 10.85
N VAL A 425 -22.99 14.45 11.63
CA VAL A 425 -22.27 13.23 11.28
C VAL A 425 -22.48 12.20 12.38
N VAL A 426 -22.89 10.99 11.98
CA VAL A 426 -22.88 9.79 12.80
C VAL A 426 -21.95 8.78 12.14
N LEU A 427 -20.85 8.46 12.82
CA LEU A 427 -19.91 7.42 12.43
C LEU A 427 -20.09 6.23 13.36
N VAL A 428 -20.63 5.14 12.84
CA VAL A 428 -20.78 3.85 13.52
C VAL A 428 -19.66 2.93 13.07
N LEU A 429 -18.85 2.49 14.03
CA LEU A 429 -17.83 1.46 13.86
C LEU A 429 -18.27 0.20 14.59
N ILE A 430 -18.39 -0.90 13.85
CA ILE A 430 -18.74 -2.22 14.35
C ILE A 430 -17.45 -3.04 14.45
N ASP A 431 -16.97 -3.28 15.67
CA ASP A 431 -15.69 -3.95 15.94
C ASP A 431 -15.68 -5.36 15.33
N THR A 432 -14.61 -5.74 14.62
CA THR A 432 -14.43 -7.05 13.93
C THR A 432 -15.45 -7.40 12.83
N GLN A 433 -16.34 -6.49 12.43
CA GLN A 433 -17.36 -6.80 11.43
C GLN A 433 -16.74 -7.05 10.05
N ARG A 434 -16.84 -8.29 9.57
CA ARG A 434 -16.41 -8.65 8.22
C ARG A 434 -17.40 -8.16 7.18
N ALA A 435 -16.90 -7.66 6.05
CA ALA A 435 -17.76 -7.26 4.93
C ALA A 435 -18.57 -8.47 4.43
N ASP A 436 -17.91 -9.60 4.25
CA ASP A 436 -18.48 -10.83 3.68
C ASP A 436 -19.46 -11.59 4.61
N HIS A 437 -19.84 -11.00 5.74
CA HIS A 437 -20.89 -11.45 6.67
C HIS A 437 -22.07 -10.47 6.74
N LEU A 438 -22.24 -9.64 5.71
CA LEU A 438 -23.36 -8.71 5.57
C LEU A 438 -24.04 -8.89 4.21
N GLU A 439 -25.38 -8.90 4.19
CA GLU A 439 -26.18 -9.10 2.97
C GLU A 439 -25.73 -8.19 1.79
N PRO A 440 -25.37 -6.90 1.98
CA PRO A 440 -24.95 -6.02 0.89
C PRO A 440 -23.61 -6.36 0.23
N TYR A 441 -22.82 -7.23 0.86
CA TYR A 441 -21.46 -7.60 0.46
C TYR A 441 -21.33 -9.09 0.18
N GLU A 442 -22.40 -9.87 0.38
CA GLU A 442 -22.42 -11.28 0.06
C GLU A 442 -21.99 -11.53 -1.38
N VAL A 443 -20.98 -12.39 -1.55
CA VAL A 443 -20.54 -12.88 -2.85
C VAL A 443 -21.09 -14.29 -3.02
N PRO A 444 -22.09 -14.52 -3.89
CA PRO A 444 -22.73 -15.83 -4.03
C PRO A 444 -21.75 -16.98 -4.30
N ALA A 445 -20.63 -16.71 -5.00
CA ALA A 445 -19.60 -17.70 -5.31
C ALA A 445 -18.81 -18.20 -4.08
N LEU A 446 -18.85 -17.49 -2.95
CA LEU A 446 -18.22 -17.92 -1.69
C LEU A 446 -19.09 -18.89 -0.88
N ARG A 447 -20.40 -18.98 -1.21
CA ARG A 447 -21.41 -19.74 -0.45
C ARG A 447 -21.15 -21.23 -0.38
N ASP A 448 -20.59 -21.79 -1.45
CA ASP A 448 -20.45 -23.25 -1.62
C ASP A 448 -19.06 -23.78 -1.25
N ARG A 449 -18.15 -22.92 -0.75
CA ARG A 449 -16.72 -23.24 -0.63
C ARG A 449 -16.25 -23.64 0.77
N LEU A 450 -16.90 -23.15 1.83
CA LEU A 450 -16.62 -23.55 3.20
C LEU A 450 -17.86 -24.24 3.77
N PRO A 451 -17.85 -25.58 3.98
CA PRO A 451 -19.04 -26.33 4.37
C PRO A 451 -19.56 -25.95 5.76
N TYR A 452 -18.73 -25.29 6.57
CA TYR A 452 -19.08 -24.80 7.91
C TYR A 452 -19.52 -23.33 7.94
N ARG A 453 -19.40 -22.60 6.81
CA ARG A 453 -19.75 -21.19 6.71
C ARG A 453 -21.17 -21.04 6.17
N ARG A 454 -22.01 -20.26 6.86
CA ARG A 454 -23.26 -19.75 6.29
C ARG A 454 -23.00 -18.34 5.78
N LEU A 455 -23.67 -17.99 4.68
CA LEU A 455 -23.57 -16.63 4.14
C LEU A 455 -24.87 -15.85 4.29
N ASP A 456 -25.96 -16.47 4.74
CA ASP A 456 -27.27 -15.83 4.88
C ASP A 456 -27.43 -15.11 6.23
N VAL A 457 -26.44 -14.27 6.56
CA VAL A 457 -26.45 -13.46 7.79
C VAL A 457 -27.43 -12.30 7.62
N LYS A 458 -28.51 -12.33 8.39
CA LYS A 458 -29.58 -11.33 8.29
C LYS A 458 -29.11 -10.00 8.83
N SER A 459 -29.11 -9.00 7.95
CA SER A 459 -28.75 -7.61 8.28
C SER A 459 -29.68 -6.62 7.55
N PRO A 460 -31.00 -6.68 7.80
CA PRO A 460 -32.01 -5.90 7.07
C PRO A 460 -31.81 -4.39 7.18
N THR A 461 -31.29 -3.88 8.30
CA THR A 461 -31.02 -2.45 8.47
C THR A 461 -29.86 -2.02 7.58
N LEU A 462 -28.73 -2.72 7.64
CA LEU A 462 -27.56 -2.43 6.80
C LEU A 462 -27.89 -2.62 5.32
N ARG A 463 -28.75 -3.59 4.97
CA ARG A 463 -29.30 -3.73 3.63
C ARG A 463 -30.10 -2.51 3.19
N ALA A 464 -31.05 -2.04 3.98
CA ALA A 464 -31.82 -0.84 3.65
C ALA A 464 -30.91 0.39 3.50
N LEU A 465 -29.91 0.55 4.38
CA LEU A 465 -28.93 1.63 4.29
C LEU A 465 -28.06 1.54 3.03
N ALA A 466 -27.70 0.32 2.61
CA ALA A 466 -26.95 0.07 1.38
C ALA A 466 -27.80 0.35 0.12
N GLU A 467 -29.09 0.03 0.14
CA GLU A 467 -30.03 0.30 -0.96
C GLU A 467 -30.31 1.82 -1.11
N GLU A 468 -30.25 2.59 -0.02
CA GLU A 468 -30.42 4.05 -0.02
C GLU A 468 -29.11 4.84 -0.14
N GLY A 469 -27.95 4.19 0.04
CA GLY A 469 -26.66 4.84 0.23
C GLY A 469 -25.62 4.54 -0.85
N VAL A 470 -24.39 4.91 -0.55
CA VAL A 470 -23.21 4.55 -1.32
C VAL A 470 -22.46 3.42 -0.61
N VAL A 471 -22.29 2.30 -1.30
CA VAL A 471 -21.59 1.10 -0.81
C VAL A 471 -20.23 1.04 -1.47
N PHE A 472 -19.16 1.00 -0.68
CA PHE A 472 -17.80 0.77 -1.20
C PHE A 472 -17.49 -0.72 -1.15
N GLU A 473 -17.43 -1.37 -2.31
CA GLU A 473 -17.31 -2.83 -2.39
C GLU A 473 -15.94 -3.34 -1.93
N ALA A 474 -14.91 -2.48 -1.98
CA ALA A 474 -13.53 -2.82 -1.67
C ALA A 474 -12.91 -1.80 -0.70
N ALA A 475 -13.42 -1.74 0.54
CA ALA A 475 -12.85 -0.93 1.61
C ALA A 475 -11.85 -1.75 2.45
N ILE A 476 -10.62 -1.26 2.57
CA ILE A 476 -9.51 -1.98 3.21
C ILE A 476 -9.06 -1.28 4.49
N ALA A 477 -9.04 -2.04 5.58
CA ALA A 477 -8.46 -1.64 6.84
C ALA A 477 -6.93 -1.48 6.71
N PRO A 478 -6.35 -0.38 7.22
CA PRO A 478 -4.90 -0.15 7.16
C PRO A 478 -4.12 -1.05 8.14
N GLU A 479 -4.81 -1.74 9.04
CA GLU A 479 -4.28 -2.68 10.02
C GLU A 479 -5.38 -3.72 10.37
N ASN A 480 -5.01 -4.87 10.93
CA ASN A 480 -5.83 -6.02 11.27
C ASN A 480 -6.24 -6.14 12.77
N TRP A 481 -6.06 -5.09 13.59
CA TRP A 481 -6.60 -5.01 14.96
C TRP A 481 -6.95 -3.57 15.38
N THR A 482 -7.71 -3.44 16.47
CA THR A 482 -8.47 -2.22 16.79
C THR A 482 -7.68 -0.94 16.97
N LEU A 483 -6.59 -0.96 17.76
CA LEU A 483 -5.85 0.26 18.13
C LEU A 483 -5.34 1.04 16.90
N PRO A 484 -4.50 0.45 16.03
CA PRO A 484 -3.97 1.15 14.86
C PRO A 484 -5.05 1.45 13.82
N SER A 485 -6.01 0.56 13.60
CA SER A 485 -7.03 0.78 12.58
C SER A 485 -7.97 1.92 12.97
N THR A 486 -8.41 1.98 14.23
CA THR A 486 -9.23 3.10 14.74
C THR A 486 -8.45 4.42 14.76
N ALA A 487 -7.16 4.38 15.12
CA ALA A 487 -6.29 5.55 15.02
C ALA A 487 -6.23 6.07 13.58
N SER A 488 -6.09 5.17 12.60
CA SER A 488 -6.05 5.54 11.19
C SER A 488 -7.37 6.16 10.71
N LEU A 489 -8.51 5.58 11.11
CA LEU A 489 -9.84 6.10 10.79
C LEU A 489 -10.06 7.53 11.30
N LEU A 490 -9.68 7.80 12.56
CA LEU A 490 -9.94 9.09 13.22
C LEU A 490 -8.88 10.17 12.93
N THR A 491 -7.73 9.80 12.37
CA THR A 491 -6.66 10.75 12.03
C THR A 491 -6.50 10.94 10.53
N GLY A 492 -6.93 9.98 9.71
CA GLY A 492 -6.61 9.92 8.29
C GLY A 492 -5.13 9.63 8.00
N LEU A 493 -4.37 9.15 8.99
CA LEU A 493 -2.95 8.77 8.88
C LEU A 493 -2.80 7.25 8.83
N TYR A 494 -1.76 6.74 8.19
CA TYR A 494 -1.41 5.32 8.28
C TYR A 494 -0.70 4.99 9.60
N PRO A 495 -0.69 3.70 10.02
CA PRO A 495 -0.07 3.30 11.29
C PRO A 495 1.40 3.65 11.46
N MET A 496 2.16 3.64 10.36
CA MET A 496 3.56 4.07 10.35
C MET A 496 3.76 5.56 10.66
N THR A 497 2.74 6.38 10.42
CA THR A 497 2.79 7.83 10.61
C THR A 497 2.28 8.24 11.98
N HIS A 498 1.14 7.69 12.43
CA HIS A 498 0.60 8.01 13.75
C HIS A 498 1.28 7.24 14.90
N GLY A 499 2.00 6.15 14.61
CA GLY A 499 2.88 5.45 15.55
C GLY A 499 2.22 4.51 16.57
N ALA A 500 0.89 4.53 16.68
CA ALA A 500 0.12 3.63 17.55
C ALA A 500 -0.03 2.22 16.93
N GLN A 501 1.05 1.43 16.92
CA GLN A 501 1.14 0.16 16.19
C GLN A 501 1.22 -1.08 17.09
N ARG A 502 1.54 -0.92 18.36
CA ARG A 502 1.70 -2.00 19.34
C ARG A 502 0.79 -1.77 20.53
N GLU A 503 0.53 -2.84 21.28
CA GLU A 503 -0.43 -2.88 22.40
C GLU A 503 -0.27 -1.75 23.43
N ARG A 504 0.96 -1.28 23.67
CA ARG A 504 1.29 -0.24 24.66
C ARG A 504 1.49 1.15 24.07
N ASP A 505 1.36 1.29 22.76
CA ASP A 505 1.55 2.58 22.12
C ASP A 505 0.34 3.49 22.40
N ALA A 506 0.59 4.79 22.31
CA ALA A 506 -0.43 5.82 22.43
C ALA A 506 -0.24 6.85 21.33
N LEU A 507 -1.33 7.49 20.90
CA LEU A 507 -1.26 8.58 19.95
C LEU A 507 -0.49 9.77 20.54
N SER A 508 0.48 10.28 19.78
CA SER A 508 1.16 11.52 20.14
C SER A 508 0.14 12.66 20.27
N PRO A 509 0.28 13.56 21.27
CA PRO A 509 -0.54 14.77 21.37
C PRO A 509 -0.50 15.67 20.13
N GLU A 510 0.56 15.56 19.32
CA GLU A 510 0.75 16.32 18.08
C GLU A 510 -0.11 15.79 16.91
N VAL A 511 -0.54 14.53 16.98
CA VAL A 511 -1.42 13.95 15.95
C VAL A 511 -2.81 14.56 16.08
N LEU A 512 -3.27 15.23 15.03
CA LEU A 512 -4.59 15.83 14.97
C LEU A 512 -5.67 14.77 14.79
N LEU A 513 -6.61 14.71 15.73
CA LEU A 513 -7.81 13.87 15.63
C LEU A 513 -8.95 14.65 14.97
N LEU A 514 -9.69 13.97 14.10
CA LEU A 514 -10.94 14.47 13.49
C LEU A 514 -11.91 15.10 14.50
N PRO A 515 -12.26 14.49 15.65
CA PRO A 515 -13.12 15.11 16.66
C PRO A 515 -12.59 16.46 17.15
N LEU A 516 -11.29 16.57 17.41
CA LEU A 516 -10.68 17.83 17.85
C LEU A 516 -10.78 18.91 16.76
N PHE A 517 -10.61 18.53 15.50
CA PHE A 517 -10.81 19.43 14.38
C PHE A 517 -12.27 19.90 14.28
N LEU A 518 -13.25 18.98 14.32
CA LEU A 518 -14.67 19.31 14.21
C LEU A 518 -15.18 20.13 15.41
N GLN A 519 -14.73 19.82 16.62
CA GLN A 519 -15.06 20.60 17.81
C GLN A 519 -14.64 22.07 17.66
N LYS A 520 -13.45 22.33 17.10
CA LYS A 520 -12.98 23.68 16.78
C LYS A 520 -13.81 24.39 15.71
N GLN A 521 -14.52 23.64 14.87
CA GLN A 521 -15.48 24.17 13.88
C GLN A 521 -16.89 24.36 14.47
N GLY A 522 -17.08 24.14 15.77
CA GLY A 522 -18.35 24.39 16.46
C GLY A 522 -19.30 23.18 16.52
N PHE A 523 -18.83 21.99 16.16
CA PHE A 523 -19.61 20.76 16.33
C PHE A 523 -19.64 20.37 17.81
N LYS A 524 -20.80 19.89 18.27
CA LYS A 524 -20.86 19.05 19.47
C LYS A 524 -20.24 17.70 19.20
N THR A 525 -19.38 17.21 20.08
CA THR A 525 -18.64 15.97 19.84
C THR A 525 -18.91 14.92 20.92
N GLY A 526 -19.41 13.76 20.51
CA GLY A 526 -19.73 12.64 21.41
C GLY A 526 -19.08 11.34 20.95
N ALA A 527 -18.45 10.62 21.86
CA ALA A 527 -17.86 9.30 21.64
C ALA A 527 -18.41 8.30 22.66
N PHE A 528 -18.94 7.18 22.15
CA PHE A 528 -19.50 6.08 22.94
C PHE A 528 -18.81 4.80 22.50
N VAL A 529 -17.85 4.33 23.31
CA VAL A 529 -16.86 3.34 22.88
C VAL A 529 -16.88 2.08 23.74
N ALA A 530 -17.25 0.98 23.11
CA ALA A 530 -17.36 -0.34 23.72
C ALA A 530 -16.05 -1.16 23.68
N ASN A 531 -14.95 -0.60 23.14
CA ASN A 531 -13.65 -1.27 23.04
C ASN A 531 -12.60 -0.64 24.00
N GLY A 532 -11.81 -1.49 24.66
CA GLY A 532 -10.84 -1.07 25.69
C GLY A 532 -9.53 -0.47 25.15
N HIS A 533 -9.20 -0.69 23.87
CA HIS A 533 -8.01 -0.12 23.23
C HIS A 533 -8.21 1.35 22.84
N VAL A 534 -9.44 1.74 22.52
CA VAL A 534 -9.81 3.12 22.19
C VAL A 534 -10.11 3.89 23.48
N SER A 535 -9.05 4.33 24.16
CA SER A 535 -9.14 4.85 25.53
C SER A 535 -8.31 6.13 25.74
N ALA A 536 -8.54 6.81 26.87
CA ALA A 536 -7.76 7.99 27.25
C ALA A 536 -6.24 7.69 27.37
N PRO A 537 -5.78 6.60 28.00
CA PRO A 537 -4.36 6.24 28.01
C PRO A 537 -3.74 6.03 26.62
N ALA A 538 -4.54 5.63 25.62
CA ALA A 538 -4.10 5.49 24.23
C ALA A 538 -4.20 6.80 23.42
N GLY A 539 -4.67 7.90 24.02
CA GLY A 539 -4.70 9.25 23.44
C GLY A 539 -5.95 9.60 22.62
N PHE A 540 -7.04 8.84 22.75
CA PHE A 540 -8.29 9.03 22.00
C PHE A 540 -9.29 10.01 22.64
N ASP A 541 -9.09 10.42 23.88
CA ASP A 541 -10.01 11.27 24.67
C ASP A 541 -9.99 12.75 24.28
N ARG A 542 -9.26 13.11 23.22
CA ARG A 542 -9.09 14.50 22.77
C ARG A 542 -10.16 14.88 21.75
N GLY A 543 -10.75 16.07 21.94
CA GLY A 543 -11.70 16.65 20.99
C GLY A 543 -13.15 16.27 21.20
N TRP A 544 -13.49 15.69 22.36
CA TRP A 544 -14.84 15.25 22.71
C TRP A 544 -15.46 16.14 23.80
N ASP A 545 -16.72 16.54 23.63
CA ASP A 545 -17.54 17.08 24.72
C ASP A 545 -18.01 15.96 25.65
N THR A 546 -18.16 14.74 25.12
CA THR A 546 -18.50 13.53 25.87
C THR A 546 -17.68 12.37 25.33
N PHE A 547 -16.90 11.72 26.19
CA PHE A 547 -16.15 10.50 25.87
C PHE A 547 -16.47 9.45 26.92
N LYS A 548 -17.22 8.41 26.54
CA LYS A 548 -17.53 7.26 27.39
C LYS A 548 -16.81 6.02 26.86
N ASN A 549 -16.10 5.32 27.73
CA ASN A 549 -15.53 4.00 27.42
C ASN A 549 -16.15 2.94 28.33
N TYR A 550 -17.05 2.13 27.78
CA TYR A 550 -17.88 1.20 28.55
C TYR A 550 -17.06 0.10 29.24
N ILE A 551 -16.03 -0.43 28.57
CA ILE A 551 -15.15 -1.44 29.17
C ILE A 551 -14.34 -0.83 30.32
N LYS A 552 -13.73 0.34 30.13
CA LYS A 552 -12.90 0.99 31.17
C LYS A 552 -13.74 1.50 32.35
N GLU A 553 -15.00 1.82 32.12
CA GLU A 553 -15.95 2.30 33.14
C GLU A 553 -16.79 1.19 33.78
N GLY A 554 -16.62 -0.08 33.35
CA GLY A 554 -17.35 -1.22 33.89
C GLY A 554 -18.86 -1.17 33.62
N GLN A 555 -19.25 -0.59 32.48
CA GLN A 555 -20.64 -0.46 32.04
C GLN A 555 -21.02 -1.58 31.07
N PRO A 556 -22.32 -1.90 30.92
CA PRO A 556 -22.80 -2.77 29.85
C PRO A 556 -22.38 -2.22 28.48
N ASN A 557 -21.71 -3.05 27.68
CA ASN A 557 -21.05 -2.63 26.44
C ASN A 557 -21.69 -3.23 25.18
N GLN A 558 -22.83 -3.92 25.31
CA GLN A 558 -23.60 -4.44 24.19
C GLN A 558 -24.16 -3.30 23.31
N ALA A 559 -24.34 -3.59 22.03
CA ALA A 559 -24.80 -2.63 21.02
C ALA A 559 -26.07 -1.86 21.42
N ASP A 560 -27.06 -2.51 22.03
CA ASP A 560 -28.32 -1.86 22.43
C ASP A 560 -28.13 -0.79 23.52
N ALA A 561 -27.30 -1.06 24.52
CA ALA A 561 -26.96 -0.13 25.58
C ALA A 561 -26.16 1.05 25.02
N VAL A 562 -25.13 0.76 24.22
CA VAL A 562 -24.22 1.77 23.66
C VAL A 562 -24.95 2.71 22.70
N LEU A 563 -25.75 2.16 21.79
CA LEU A 563 -26.56 2.95 20.84
C LEU A 563 -27.71 3.69 21.53
N GLY A 564 -28.29 3.12 22.59
CA GLY A 564 -29.31 3.79 23.41
C GLY A 564 -28.78 5.05 24.08
N ASP A 565 -27.62 4.95 24.75
CA ASP A 565 -26.94 6.08 25.38
C ASP A 565 -26.53 7.16 24.35
N ALA A 566 -26.04 6.72 23.17
CA ALA A 566 -25.70 7.62 22.08
C ALA A 566 -26.93 8.38 21.56
N LEU A 567 -28.08 7.72 21.44
CA LEU A 567 -29.34 8.32 21.03
C LEU A 567 -29.83 9.37 22.04
N ASP A 568 -29.71 9.10 23.34
CA ASP A 568 -30.07 10.07 24.38
C ASP A 568 -29.17 11.30 24.34
N TRP A 569 -27.88 11.11 24.06
CA TRP A 569 -26.97 12.23 23.82
C TRP A 569 -27.35 13.02 22.56
N VAL A 570 -27.74 12.37 21.47
CA VAL A 570 -28.23 13.05 20.25
C VAL A 570 -29.48 13.87 20.56
N ARG A 571 -30.44 13.32 21.30
CA ARG A 571 -31.67 14.04 21.71
C ARG A 571 -31.35 15.30 22.52
N ALA A 572 -30.34 15.25 23.38
CA ALA A 572 -29.86 16.40 24.14
C ALA A 572 -29.12 17.45 23.29
N ASN A 573 -28.49 17.04 22.18
CA ASN A 573 -27.63 17.91 21.35
C ASN A 573 -28.22 18.31 19.99
N LYS A 574 -29.44 17.84 19.63
CA LYS A 574 -30.09 18.09 18.32
C LYS A 574 -30.23 19.56 17.89
N GLY A 575 -30.11 20.49 18.85
CA GLY A 575 -30.12 21.94 18.62
C GLY A 575 -28.87 22.48 17.92
N SER A 576 -27.76 21.73 17.92
CA SER A 576 -26.48 22.13 17.31
C SER A 576 -26.00 21.09 16.29
N PRO A 577 -25.16 21.46 15.31
CA PRO A 577 -24.41 20.49 14.52
C PRO A 577 -23.60 19.57 15.44
N PHE A 578 -23.57 18.27 15.15
CA PHE A 578 -22.84 17.32 15.98
C PHE A 578 -22.06 16.30 15.15
N PHE A 579 -20.97 15.82 15.74
CA PHE A 579 -20.23 14.63 15.34
C PHE A 579 -20.35 13.60 16.45
N LEU A 580 -21.03 12.49 16.13
CA LEU A 580 -21.20 11.35 17.01
C LEU A 580 -20.37 10.19 16.47
N TYR A 581 -19.47 9.66 17.30
CA TYR A 581 -18.74 8.43 17.06
C TYR A 581 -19.26 7.34 18.00
N VAL A 582 -19.78 6.27 17.43
CA VAL A 582 -20.24 5.09 18.17
C VAL A 582 -19.37 3.92 17.75
N HIS A 583 -18.71 3.30 18.71
CA HIS A 583 -17.89 2.12 18.50
C HIS A 583 -18.50 0.99 19.32
N THR A 584 -19.21 0.08 18.67
CA THR A 584 -19.86 -1.09 19.28
C THR A 584 -18.90 -2.28 19.27
N VAL A 585 -19.02 -3.15 20.27
CA VAL A 585 -18.12 -4.31 20.41
C VAL A 585 -18.65 -5.52 19.68
N ASP A 586 -19.96 -5.73 19.61
CA ASP A 586 -20.54 -6.88 18.89
C ASP A 586 -20.29 -6.72 17.37
N PRO A 587 -19.70 -7.70 16.66
CA PRO A 587 -19.53 -9.12 17.01
C PRO A 587 -18.12 -9.57 17.49
N HIS A 588 -17.33 -8.73 18.16
CA HIS A 588 -16.01 -9.08 18.71
C HIS A 588 -16.11 -10.04 19.90
N VAL A 589 -15.15 -10.95 20.01
CA VAL A 589 -15.01 -11.94 21.10
C VAL A 589 -15.06 -11.31 22.53
N PRO A 590 -15.76 -11.87 23.54
CA PRO A 590 -16.54 -13.10 23.54
C PRO A 590 -17.78 -13.03 22.65
N TYR A 591 -18.03 -14.10 21.90
CA TYR A 591 -19.19 -14.20 21.00
C TYR A 591 -20.37 -14.77 21.80
N ASP A 592 -21.19 -13.92 22.40
CA ASP A 592 -22.27 -14.28 23.32
C ASP A 592 -23.60 -13.61 22.93
N PRO A 593 -24.13 -13.86 21.70
CA PRO A 593 -25.41 -13.28 21.30
C PRO A 593 -26.55 -13.81 22.18
N PRO A 594 -27.66 -13.05 22.32
CA PRO A 594 -28.85 -13.59 22.97
C PRO A 594 -29.35 -14.85 22.26
N ASP A 595 -29.89 -15.81 23.03
CA ASP A 595 -30.27 -17.14 22.55
C ASP A 595 -31.16 -17.12 21.29
N GLU A 596 -32.05 -16.15 21.18
CA GLU A 596 -32.95 -16.00 20.03
C GLU A 596 -32.20 -15.76 18.71
N TYR A 597 -31.10 -15.01 18.72
CA TYR A 597 -30.27 -14.76 17.55
C TYR A 597 -29.38 -15.97 17.23
N LEU A 598 -28.82 -16.61 18.26
CA LEU A 598 -28.05 -17.85 18.09
C LEU A 598 -28.89 -18.97 17.46
N GLN A 599 -30.15 -19.10 17.86
CA GLN A 599 -31.07 -20.09 17.31
C GLN A 599 -31.40 -19.86 15.83
N MET A 600 -31.25 -18.64 15.30
CA MET A 600 -31.43 -18.36 13.87
C MET A 600 -30.37 -19.06 13.03
N TYR A 601 -29.15 -19.20 13.56
CA TYR A 601 -28.01 -19.75 12.84
C TYR A 601 -27.69 -21.20 13.27
N ASP A 602 -27.90 -21.55 14.54
CA ASP A 602 -27.66 -22.89 15.07
C ASP A 602 -28.59 -23.26 16.23
N ALA A 603 -29.80 -23.72 15.88
CA ALA A 603 -30.78 -24.26 16.83
C ALA A 603 -30.48 -25.69 17.30
N ALA A 604 -29.47 -26.37 16.74
CA ALA A 604 -29.15 -27.74 17.11
C ALA A 604 -28.48 -27.79 18.50
N ALA A 605 -28.75 -28.87 19.25
CA ALA A 605 -28.07 -29.09 20.52
C ALA A 605 -26.54 -29.19 20.29
N TYR A 606 -25.77 -28.40 21.05
CA TYR A 606 -24.32 -28.34 20.94
C TYR A 606 -23.68 -28.65 22.30
N GLY A 607 -22.85 -29.69 22.35
CA GLY A 607 -22.13 -30.12 23.56
C GLY A 607 -20.60 -30.00 23.45
N GLY A 608 -20.11 -29.27 22.45
CA GLY A 608 -18.68 -29.10 22.21
C GLY A 608 -18.04 -27.94 22.99
N PRO A 609 -16.76 -27.64 22.75
CA PRO A 609 -16.00 -26.64 23.50
C PRO A 609 -16.36 -25.18 23.21
N VAL A 610 -17.09 -24.87 22.14
CA VAL A 610 -17.44 -23.48 21.73
C VAL A 610 -18.65 -22.98 22.53
N GLN A 611 -18.36 -22.32 23.65
CA GLN A 611 -19.35 -21.69 24.54
C GLN A 611 -19.14 -20.18 24.52
N GLY A 612 -20.21 -19.39 24.36
CA GLY A 612 -20.12 -17.98 23.96
C GLY A 612 -19.18 -17.13 24.84
N ARG A 613 -19.46 -17.07 26.15
CA ARG A 613 -18.60 -16.36 27.11
C ARG A 613 -17.17 -16.88 27.24
N ASP A 614 -16.94 -18.14 26.91
CA ASP A 614 -15.64 -18.79 27.04
C ASP A 614 -14.80 -18.67 25.76
N THR A 615 -15.35 -18.13 24.66
CA THR A 615 -14.62 -18.03 23.39
C THR A 615 -13.30 -17.28 23.49
N PRO A 616 -13.09 -16.21 24.29
CA PRO A 616 -11.77 -15.58 24.40
C PRO A 616 -10.70 -16.58 24.89
N THR A 617 -11.01 -17.36 25.92
CA THR A 617 -10.09 -18.35 26.47
C THR A 617 -9.93 -19.54 25.53
N LEU A 618 -11.01 -19.94 24.85
CA LEU A 618 -10.97 -21.01 23.86
C LEU A 618 -10.06 -20.64 22.68
N LEU A 619 -10.22 -19.45 22.09
CA LEU A 619 -9.44 -19.03 20.94
C LEU A 619 -7.94 -18.95 21.27
N GLU A 620 -7.57 -18.49 22.46
CA GLU A 620 -6.17 -18.52 22.92
C GLU A 620 -5.62 -19.95 23.02
N ARG A 621 -6.42 -20.90 23.49
CA ARG A 621 -6.04 -22.32 23.52
C ARG A 621 -5.94 -22.93 22.12
N VAL A 622 -6.80 -22.52 21.18
CA VAL A 622 -6.73 -22.93 19.77
C VAL A 622 -5.46 -22.38 19.13
N LYS A 623 -5.17 -21.08 19.30
CA LYS A 623 -3.92 -20.45 18.83
C LYS A 623 -2.67 -21.12 19.40
N ALA A 624 -2.73 -21.57 20.65
CA ALA A 624 -1.65 -22.33 21.31
C ALA A 624 -1.57 -23.81 20.89
N GLY A 625 -2.42 -24.29 19.98
CA GLY A 625 -2.48 -25.68 19.54
C GLY A 625 -2.96 -26.66 20.61
N GLN A 626 -3.58 -26.17 21.68
CA GLN A 626 -4.08 -26.97 22.81
C GLN A 626 -5.49 -27.51 22.57
N VAL A 627 -6.22 -26.94 21.61
CA VAL A 627 -7.56 -27.36 21.17
C VAL A 627 -7.60 -27.33 19.65
N ALA A 628 -8.04 -28.42 19.03
CA ALA A 628 -8.39 -28.45 17.62
C ALA A 628 -9.92 -28.38 17.49
N LEU A 629 -10.42 -27.48 16.64
CA LEU A 629 -11.84 -27.32 16.40
C LEU A 629 -12.31 -28.33 15.33
N SER A 630 -13.40 -29.03 15.60
CA SER A 630 -14.09 -29.84 14.59
C SER A 630 -14.93 -28.96 13.65
N GLU A 631 -15.39 -29.50 12.52
CA GLU A 631 -16.33 -28.79 11.63
C GLU A 631 -17.59 -28.33 12.39
N ARG A 632 -18.11 -29.14 13.32
CA ARG A 632 -19.28 -28.77 14.13
C ARG A 632 -18.98 -27.61 15.08
N ASP A 633 -17.76 -27.52 15.59
CA ASP A 633 -17.28 -26.43 16.42
C ASP A 633 -17.16 -25.14 15.61
N LEU A 634 -16.64 -25.22 14.37
CA LEU A 634 -16.59 -24.07 13.46
C LEU A 634 -17.99 -23.58 13.11
N VAL A 635 -18.95 -24.48 12.80
CA VAL A 635 -20.37 -24.10 12.60
C VAL A 635 -20.92 -23.37 13.83
N ARG A 636 -20.60 -23.85 15.05
CA ARG A 636 -21.06 -23.20 16.28
C ARG A 636 -20.42 -21.83 16.46
N LEU A 637 -19.12 -21.70 16.17
CA LEU A 637 -18.35 -20.47 16.32
C LEU A 637 -18.88 -19.40 15.37
N HIS A 638 -19.10 -19.74 14.10
CA HIS A 638 -19.74 -18.86 13.13
C HIS A 638 -21.15 -18.46 13.59
N ALA A 639 -21.98 -19.40 14.05
CA ALA A 639 -23.34 -19.08 14.49
C ALA A 639 -23.41 -18.11 15.68
N LEU A 640 -22.42 -18.12 16.57
CA LEU A 640 -22.30 -17.11 17.64
C LEU A 640 -21.98 -15.74 17.05
N TYR A 641 -20.99 -15.65 16.17
CA TYR A 641 -20.61 -14.41 15.48
C TYR A 641 -21.76 -13.84 14.63
N GLU A 642 -22.37 -14.66 13.77
CA GLU A 642 -23.50 -14.29 12.90
C GLU A 642 -24.75 -13.87 13.71
N GLY A 643 -24.94 -14.49 14.87
CA GLY A 643 -25.96 -14.10 15.85
C GLY A 643 -25.73 -12.68 16.37
N GLU A 644 -24.48 -12.33 16.69
CA GLU A 644 -24.12 -10.98 17.14
C GLU A 644 -24.23 -9.94 16.02
N VAL A 645 -23.87 -10.30 14.78
CA VAL A 645 -24.08 -9.43 13.61
C VAL A 645 -25.56 -9.06 13.47
N THR A 646 -26.46 -10.03 13.62
CA THR A 646 -27.92 -9.81 13.50
C THR A 646 -28.47 -9.00 14.67
N TYR A 647 -28.03 -9.32 15.88
CA TYR A 647 -28.38 -8.58 17.10
C TYR A 647 -27.95 -7.11 17.00
N HIS A 648 -26.74 -6.88 16.51
CA HIS A 648 -26.20 -5.55 16.26
C HIS A 648 -27.02 -4.80 15.19
N ASP A 649 -27.33 -5.44 14.06
CA ASP A 649 -28.16 -4.85 13.00
C ASP A 649 -29.54 -4.41 13.53
N ASP A 650 -30.18 -5.24 14.36
CA ASP A 650 -31.44 -4.90 15.01
C ASP A 650 -31.32 -3.70 15.97
N ALA A 651 -30.23 -3.61 16.72
CA ALA A 651 -29.93 -2.46 17.58
C ALA A 651 -29.70 -1.18 16.76
N LEU A 652 -28.94 -1.27 15.66
CA LEU A 652 -28.71 -0.18 14.72
C LEU A 652 -30.03 0.27 14.05
N GLY A 653 -30.91 -0.66 13.69
CA GLY A 653 -32.21 -0.38 13.12
C GLY A 653 -33.10 0.44 14.07
N ARG A 654 -33.11 0.08 15.36
CA ARG A 654 -33.79 0.87 16.40
C ARG A 654 -33.19 2.26 16.53
N PHE A 655 -31.86 2.38 16.60
CA PHE A 655 -31.17 3.66 16.66
C PHE A 655 -31.51 4.56 15.47
N TRP A 656 -31.42 4.02 14.25
CA TRP A 656 -31.69 4.77 13.01
C TRP A 656 -33.14 5.22 12.91
N LYS A 657 -34.09 4.34 13.24
CA LYS A 657 -35.52 4.68 13.28
C LYS A 657 -35.80 5.81 14.26
N GLU A 658 -35.23 5.76 15.46
CA GLU A 658 -35.42 6.78 16.48
C GLU A 658 -34.73 8.10 16.13
N LEU A 659 -33.58 8.06 15.45
CA LEU A 659 -32.92 9.25 14.90
C LEU A 659 -33.81 9.94 13.86
N GLY A 660 -34.46 9.15 13.01
CA GLY A 660 -35.50 9.62 12.08
C GLY A 660 -36.70 10.24 12.80
N ALA A 661 -37.23 9.57 13.84
CA ALA A 661 -38.33 10.07 14.65
C ALA A 661 -37.98 11.38 15.40
N ALA A 662 -36.70 11.61 15.69
CA ALA A 662 -36.19 12.86 16.25
C ALA A 662 -36.07 14.00 15.20
N GLY A 663 -36.39 13.74 13.94
CA GLY A 663 -36.33 14.70 12.83
C GLY A 663 -34.92 14.92 12.28
N LEU A 664 -33.98 14.00 12.53
CA LEU A 664 -32.57 14.17 12.16
C LEU A 664 -32.12 13.28 11.01
N GLY A 665 -32.94 12.30 10.59
CA GLY A 665 -32.57 11.31 9.57
C GLY A 665 -32.15 11.93 8.23
N ASP A 666 -32.78 13.03 7.84
CA ASP A 666 -32.52 13.69 6.56
C ASP A 666 -31.31 14.64 6.62
N ASP A 667 -30.96 15.15 7.79
CA ASP A 667 -29.88 16.14 7.98
C ASP A 667 -28.55 15.51 8.41
N THR A 668 -28.50 14.19 8.51
CA THR A 668 -27.38 13.45 9.09
C THR A 668 -26.67 12.61 8.05
N LEU A 669 -25.36 12.81 7.92
CA LEU A 669 -24.46 11.88 7.24
C LEU A 669 -24.25 10.67 8.14
N LEU A 670 -24.72 9.50 7.72
CA LEU A 670 -24.46 8.24 8.39
C LEU A 670 -23.32 7.51 7.66
N ILE A 671 -22.29 7.13 8.41
CA ILE A 671 -21.19 6.30 7.94
C ILE A 671 -21.17 5.06 8.82
N VAL A 672 -21.25 3.88 8.22
CA VAL A 672 -21.13 2.60 8.91
C VAL A 672 -19.95 1.83 8.35
N THR A 673 -19.04 1.39 9.23
CA THR A 673 -17.83 0.67 8.88
C THR A 673 -17.43 -0.32 9.97
N ALA A 674 -16.38 -1.11 9.72
CA ALA A 674 -15.61 -1.80 10.74
C ALA A 674 -14.18 -1.24 10.81
N ASP A 675 -13.45 -1.58 11.88
CA ASP A 675 -12.01 -1.35 12.00
C ASP A 675 -11.19 -2.49 11.37
N HIS A 676 -11.60 -3.73 11.54
CA HIS A 676 -11.03 -4.92 10.91
C HIS A 676 -12.08 -6.06 10.90
N GLY A 677 -11.69 -7.23 10.40
CA GLY A 677 -12.50 -8.44 10.46
C GLY A 677 -11.97 -9.50 11.44
N GLU A 678 -12.33 -10.77 11.21
CA GLU A 678 -12.02 -11.90 12.09
C GLU A 678 -11.75 -13.18 11.27
N GLU A 679 -10.75 -13.97 11.65
CA GLU A 679 -10.46 -15.27 11.02
C GLU A 679 -11.16 -16.42 11.77
N PHE A 680 -11.77 -17.34 11.03
CA PHE A 680 -12.48 -18.53 11.50
C PHE A 680 -11.93 -19.81 10.82
N ALA A 681 -10.61 -19.95 10.80
CA ALA A 681 -9.85 -21.05 10.24
C ALA A 681 -9.71 -21.08 8.71
N GLU A 682 -10.09 -20.01 7.99
CA GLU A 682 -9.88 -19.92 6.53
C GLU A 682 -8.41 -20.10 6.12
N HIS A 683 -7.47 -19.62 6.94
CA HIS A 683 -6.03 -19.79 6.74
C HIS A 683 -5.36 -20.50 7.92
N GLY A 684 -6.13 -21.35 8.60
CA GLY A 684 -5.66 -22.19 9.70
C GLY A 684 -5.45 -21.45 11.02
N LYS A 685 -5.89 -20.19 11.15
CA LYS A 685 -5.86 -19.45 12.42
C LYS A 685 -7.27 -19.01 12.84
N VAL A 686 -7.37 -18.46 14.03
CA VAL A 686 -8.62 -17.95 14.57
C VAL A 686 -8.40 -16.60 15.23
N GLY A 687 -9.42 -15.75 15.16
CA GLY A 687 -9.40 -14.40 15.71
C GLY A 687 -8.73 -13.40 14.79
N HIS A 688 -8.13 -12.34 15.33
CA HIS A 688 -7.47 -11.29 14.56
C HIS A 688 -6.06 -10.95 15.08
N GLY A 689 -5.44 -9.88 14.54
CA GLY A 689 -4.15 -9.36 15.00
C GLY A 689 -2.93 -10.20 14.63
N HIS A 690 -2.95 -10.98 13.54
CA HIS A 690 -1.86 -11.90 13.20
C HIS A 690 -1.60 -12.19 11.71
N SER A 691 -2.44 -11.75 10.77
CA SER A 691 -2.28 -11.96 9.31
C SER A 691 -2.77 -10.73 8.53
N LEU A 692 -2.53 -10.68 7.22
CA LEU A 692 -2.98 -9.55 6.39
C LEU A 692 -3.92 -10.05 5.30
N PHE A 693 -4.80 -11.00 5.60
CA PHE A 693 -5.77 -11.56 4.64
C PHE A 693 -7.09 -10.79 4.62
N GLN A 694 -7.92 -11.04 3.60
CA GLN A 694 -9.17 -10.31 3.40
C GLN A 694 -10.16 -10.49 4.56
N GLU A 695 -10.21 -11.65 5.20
CA GLU A 695 -11.09 -11.84 6.35
C GLU A 695 -10.75 -10.93 7.54
N LEU A 696 -9.52 -10.39 7.61
CA LEU A 696 -9.13 -9.39 8.60
C LEU A 696 -9.13 -7.96 8.05
N LEU A 697 -8.94 -7.76 6.74
CA LEU A 697 -8.71 -6.43 6.16
C LEU A 697 -9.89 -5.87 5.36
N HIS A 698 -10.75 -6.72 4.78
CA HIS A 698 -11.90 -6.28 3.99
C HIS A 698 -13.09 -5.97 4.91
N VAL A 699 -13.33 -4.69 5.10
CA VAL A 699 -14.36 -4.17 6.01
C VAL A 699 -15.52 -3.57 5.21
N PRO A 700 -16.75 -3.56 5.75
CA PRO A 700 -17.83 -2.83 5.13
C PRO A 700 -17.58 -1.33 5.21
N LEU A 701 -18.02 -0.57 4.22
CA LEU A 701 -18.12 0.88 4.27
C LEU A 701 -19.37 1.36 3.52
N ILE A 702 -20.38 1.79 4.28
CA ILE A 702 -21.65 2.31 3.77
C ILE A 702 -21.75 3.78 4.18
N ILE A 703 -21.98 4.67 3.21
CA ILE A 703 -22.20 6.10 3.43
C ILE A 703 -23.59 6.48 2.93
N ARG A 704 -24.45 6.93 3.82
CA ARG A 704 -25.83 7.32 3.51
C ARG A 704 -26.07 8.77 3.87
N PHE A 705 -26.51 9.55 2.89
CA PHE A 705 -26.99 10.91 3.10
C PHE A 705 -27.94 11.31 1.96
N PRO A 706 -29.17 11.78 2.24
CA PRO A 706 -30.15 12.08 1.18
C PRO A 706 -29.76 13.21 0.24
N GLY A 707 -28.79 14.05 0.60
CA GLY A 707 -28.25 15.07 -0.31
C GLY A 707 -27.25 14.53 -1.33
N LEU A 708 -26.98 13.21 -1.35
CA LEU A 708 -26.19 12.55 -2.38
C LEU A 708 -27.04 12.30 -3.64
N PRO A 709 -26.46 12.36 -4.86
CA PRO A 709 -27.23 12.33 -6.10
C PRO A 709 -28.05 11.06 -6.34
N ALA A 710 -27.53 9.89 -5.95
CA ALA A 710 -28.20 8.60 -6.08
C ALA A 710 -27.47 7.53 -5.24
N PRO A 711 -28.19 6.49 -4.78
CA PRO A 711 -27.56 5.27 -4.28
C PRO A 711 -26.66 4.65 -5.34
N ARG A 712 -25.53 4.09 -4.94
CA ARG A 712 -24.61 3.42 -5.86
C ARG A 712 -23.63 2.49 -5.17
N ARG A 713 -23.04 1.61 -5.97
CA ARG A 713 -21.94 0.75 -5.56
C ARG A 713 -20.65 1.25 -6.21
N VAL A 714 -19.60 1.38 -5.40
CA VAL A 714 -18.29 1.87 -5.79
C VAL A 714 -17.32 0.69 -5.74
N PRO A 715 -16.96 0.10 -6.90
CA PRO A 715 -16.04 -1.04 -6.95
C PRO A 715 -14.57 -0.64 -6.77
N GLN A 716 -14.26 0.66 -6.77
CA GLN A 716 -12.91 1.16 -6.58
C GLN A 716 -12.41 0.85 -5.16
N LEU A 717 -11.13 0.55 -5.08
CA LEU A 717 -10.44 0.25 -3.83
C LEU A 717 -10.25 1.53 -3.00
N VAL A 718 -10.69 1.49 -1.75
CA VAL A 718 -10.60 2.60 -0.79
C VAL A 718 -10.05 2.11 0.54
N SER A 719 -9.65 3.02 1.43
CA SER A 719 -9.13 2.67 2.76
C SER A 719 -9.79 3.49 3.87
N LEU A 720 -9.79 2.98 5.11
CA LEU A 720 -10.37 3.70 6.25
C LEU A 720 -9.69 5.05 6.52
N VAL A 721 -8.43 5.25 6.11
CA VAL A 721 -7.76 6.56 6.18
C VAL A 721 -8.47 7.64 5.35
N ASP A 722 -9.29 7.24 4.38
CA ASP A 722 -10.02 8.14 3.48
C ASP A 722 -11.27 8.75 4.14
N VAL A 723 -11.76 8.19 5.26
CA VAL A 723 -13.01 8.63 5.91
C VAL A 723 -12.88 10.02 6.53
N ALA A 724 -11.82 10.28 7.29
CA ALA A 724 -11.59 11.59 7.90
C ALA A 724 -11.55 12.74 6.89
N PRO A 725 -10.74 12.70 5.80
CA PRO A 725 -10.77 13.74 4.77
C PRO A 725 -12.14 13.84 4.06
N THR A 726 -12.85 12.73 3.89
CA THR A 726 -14.20 12.73 3.28
C THR A 726 -15.18 13.54 4.11
N ILE A 727 -15.20 13.34 5.43
CA ILE A 727 -16.05 14.11 6.34
C ILE A 727 -15.70 15.59 6.26
N VAL A 728 -14.43 15.95 6.25
CA VAL A 728 -14.00 17.36 6.18
C VAL A 728 -14.43 18.02 4.87
N ASP A 729 -14.27 17.33 3.73
CA ASP A 729 -14.64 17.84 2.41
C ASP A 729 -16.16 17.99 2.26
N LEU A 730 -16.95 17.05 2.78
CA LEU A 730 -18.42 17.10 2.71
C LEU A 730 -19.00 18.35 3.38
N PHE A 731 -18.35 18.84 4.44
CA PHE A 731 -18.79 20.04 5.17
C PHE A 731 -18.20 21.35 4.63
N ASN A 732 -17.35 21.28 3.59
CA ASN A 732 -16.74 22.44 2.93
C ASN A 732 -16.22 23.49 3.92
N LEU A 733 -15.42 23.04 4.90
CA LEU A 733 -14.95 23.84 6.04
C LEU A 733 -13.89 24.91 5.68
N GLY A 734 -13.77 25.28 4.40
CA GLY A 734 -12.90 26.35 3.90
C GLY A 734 -11.40 26.10 4.16
N PRO A 735 -10.58 27.14 4.42
CA PRO A 735 -9.13 27.00 4.67
C PRO A 735 -8.76 26.08 5.85
N ALA A 736 -9.71 25.80 6.76
CA ALA A 736 -9.51 24.81 7.81
C ALA A 736 -9.45 23.38 7.25
N ALA A 737 -10.17 23.11 6.16
CA ALA A 737 -10.04 21.86 5.40
C ALA A 737 -8.65 21.71 4.78
N ASP A 738 -7.98 22.82 4.38
CA ASP A 738 -6.58 22.75 3.91
C ASP A 738 -5.61 22.41 5.05
N ALA A 739 -5.91 22.83 6.28
CA ALA A 739 -5.08 22.52 7.45
C ALA A 739 -5.19 21.05 7.85
N MET A 740 -6.40 20.49 7.94
CA MET A 740 -6.60 19.05 8.15
C MET A 740 -6.12 18.26 6.94
N GLY A 741 -6.42 18.72 5.73
CA GLY A 741 -5.97 18.11 4.48
C GLY A 741 -4.45 17.95 4.41
N ARG A 742 -3.68 18.95 4.82
CA ARG A 742 -2.21 18.83 4.88
C ARG A 742 -1.71 17.88 5.97
N ALA A 743 -2.55 17.54 6.95
CA ALA A 743 -2.21 16.68 8.07
C ALA A 743 -2.67 15.23 7.88
N VAL A 744 -3.40 14.89 6.81
CA VAL A 744 -3.87 13.52 6.52
C VAL A 744 -3.15 12.90 5.33
N GLU A 745 -3.15 11.57 5.29
CA GLU A 745 -2.57 10.76 4.23
C GLU A 745 -3.64 10.10 3.34
N GLY A 746 -4.88 9.97 3.83
CA GLY A 746 -6.03 9.52 3.04
C GLY A 746 -6.50 10.52 1.98
N ASN A 747 -7.27 10.02 1.02
CA ASN A 747 -7.91 10.80 -0.04
C ASN A 747 -9.42 10.86 0.18
N SER A 748 -10.02 12.02 -0.06
CA SER A 748 -11.47 12.17 0.05
C SER A 748 -12.23 11.27 -0.93
N LEU A 749 -13.25 10.59 -0.43
CA LEU A 749 -14.17 9.75 -1.19
C LEU A 749 -15.28 10.55 -1.86
N LEU A 750 -15.35 11.87 -1.62
CA LEU A 750 -16.37 12.76 -2.19
C LEU A 750 -16.53 12.61 -3.72
N PRO A 751 -15.46 12.49 -4.54
CA PRO A 751 -15.62 12.24 -5.97
C PRO A 751 -16.46 10.98 -6.25
N TYR A 752 -16.21 9.88 -5.54
CA TYR A 752 -16.97 8.63 -5.70
C TYR A 752 -18.42 8.76 -5.23
N LEU A 753 -18.64 9.47 -4.11
CA LEU A 753 -20.00 9.79 -3.64
C LEU A 753 -20.79 10.57 -4.69
N LEU A 754 -20.12 11.43 -5.46
CA LEU A 754 -20.69 12.21 -6.56
C LEU A 754 -20.69 11.46 -7.90
N GLY A 755 -20.28 10.19 -7.97
CA GLY A 755 -20.28 9.40 -9.21
C GLY A 755 -19.14 9.72 -10.17
N GLN A 756 -18.11 10.38 -9.67
CA GLN A 756 -16.90 10.67 -10.40
C GLN A 756 -15.85 9.58 -10.13
N ARG A 757 -14.80 9.55 -10.94
CA ARG A 757 -13.62 8.72 -10.71
C ARG A 757 -12.43 9.59 -10.34
N ALA A 758 -11.57 9.07 -9.47
CA ALA A 758 -10.25 9.65 -9.25
C ALA A 758 -9.31 9.30 -10.41
N ALA A 759 -8.31 10.15 -10.65
CA ALA A 759 -7.25 9.87 -11.61
C ALA A 759 -6.11 9.09 -10.94
N GLY A 760 -5.51 8.17 -11.70
CA GLY A 760 -4.37 7.36 -11.30
C GLY A 760 -4.74 5.96 -10.80
N PRO A 761 -3.75 5.19 -10.36
CA PRO A 761 -3.96 3.83 -9.87
C PRO A 761 -4.71 3.83 -8.54
N ASP A 762 -5.69 2.94 -8.42
CA ASP A 762 -6.35 2.64 -7.15
C ASP A 762 -5.52 1.62 -6.38
N ALA A 763 -5.05 2.01 -5.19
CA ALA A 763 -4.24 1.15 -4.32
C ALA A 763 -4.55 1.43 -2.85
N ALA A 764 -4.59 0.36 -2.05
CA ALA A 764 -4.70 0.40 -0.60
C ALA A 764 -3.51 -0.33 0.03
N PHE A 765 -3.11 0.15 1.20
CA PHE A 765 -1.93 -0.32 1.92
C PHE A 765 -2.32 -0.70 3.34
N SER A 766 -1.83 -1.85 3.78
CA SER A 766 -2.03 -2.31 5.16
C SER A 766 -0.70 -2.74 5.74
N ASN A 767 -0.57 -2.64 7.06
CA ASN A 767 0.58 -3.20 7.75
C ASN A 767 0.13 -4.04 8.95
N HIS A 768 1.08 -4.76 9.55
CA HIS A 768 0.89 -5.37 10.85
C HIS A 768 2.10 -5.08 11.72
N GLN A 769 1.92 -4.24 12.73
CA GLN A 769 2.95 -3.81 13.71
C GLN A 769 4.30 -3.37 13.10
N GLY A 770 4.28 -2.93 11.83
CA GLY A 770 5.47 -2.56 11.06
C GLY A 770 6.34 -3.74 10.58
N GLU A 771 5.96 -4.98 10.87
CA GLU A 771 6.72 -6.20 10.51
C GLU A 771 6.31 -6.80 9.16
N ARG A 772 5.10 -6.46 8.69
CA ARG A 772 4.54 -6.93 7.42
C ARG A 772 3.82 -5.81 6.72
N MET A 773 3.88 -5.82 5.40
CA MET A 773 3.22 -4.83 4.54
C MET A 773 2.39 -5.54 3.49
N ALA A 774 1.21 -5.01 3.20
CA ALA A 774 0.41 -5.44 2.06
C ALA A 774 0.12 -4.23 1.17
N VAL A 775 0.10 -4.48 -0.13
CA VAL A 775 -0.47 -3.58 -1.14
C VAL A 775 -1.53 -4.35 -1.91
N VAL A 776 -2.70 -3.72 -2.06
CA VAL A 776 -3.78 -4.20 -2.91
C VAL A 776 -3.94 -3.18 -4.04
N ALA A 777 -4.02 -3.64 -5.28
CA ALA A 777 -4.36 -2.82 -6.44
C ALA A 777 -5.10 -3.67 -7.47
N GLY A 778 -6.31 -3.22 -7.84
CA GLY A 778 -7.19 -3.98 -8.71
C GLY A 778 -7.52 -5.36 -8.14
N ALA A 779 -7.36 -6.38 -8.97
CA ALA A 779 -7.56 -7.78 -8.61
C ALA A 779 -6.37 -8.43 -7.91
N TRP A 780 -5.36 -7.68 -7.48
CA TRP A 780 -4.10 -8.26 -7.00
C TRP A 780 -3.68 -7.74 -5.64
N LYS A 781 -3.06 -8.62 -4.86
CA LYS A 781 -2.49 -8.30 -3.56
C LYS A 781 -1.11 -8.90 -3.41
N LEU A 782 -0.16 -8.08 -2.97
CA LEU A 782 1.19 -8.50 -2.62
C LEU A 782 1.39 -8.28 -1.12
N VAL A 783 1.71 -9.35 -0.40
CA VAL A 783 2.06 -9.30 1.03
C VAL A 783 3.54 -9.57 1.19
N MET A 784 4.23 -8.66 1.88
CA MET A 784 5.64 -8.75 2.26
C MET A 784 5.76 -9.20 3.71
N TYR A 785 6.50 -10.28 3.92
CA TYR A 785 6.83 -10.86 5.23
C TYR A 785 8.31 -10.62 5.51
N GLY A 786 8.61 -9.48 6.13
CA GLY A 786 9.97 -8.95 6.17
C GLY A 786 10.55 -8.71 4.77
N PRO A 787 11.88 -8.68 4.63
CA PRO A 787 12.48 -8.27 3.37
C PRO A 787 12.52 -9.35 2.29
N THR A 788 12.56 -10.63 2.68
CA THR A 788 12.87 -11.80 1.83
C THR A 788 11.67 -12.58 1.35
N GLN A 789 10.58 -12.55 2.08
CA GLN A 789 9.42 -13.38 1.78
C GLN A 789 8.29 -12.49 1.28
N SER A 790 7.66 -12.91 0.20
CA SER A 790 6.49 -12.25 -0.33
C SER A 790 5.53 -13.25 -0.95
N ALA A 791 4.25 -12.95 -0.91
CA ALA A 791 3.18 -13.75 -1.51
C ALA A 791 2.32 -12.85 -2.42
N LEU A 792 2.05 -13.33 -3.63
CA LEU A 792 1.13 -12.69 -4.58
C LEU A 792 -0.18 -13.46 -4.59
N PHE A 793 -1.30 -12.75 -4.49
CA PHE A 793 -2.65 -13.31 -4.52
C PHE A 793 -3.47 -12.61 -5.60
N ALA A 794 -4.24 -13.41 -6.35
CA ALA A 794 -5.29 -12.92 -7.23
C ALA A 794 -6.61 -12.88 -6.43
N LEU A 795 -7.16 -11.70 -6.21
CA LEU A 795 -8.42 -11.47 -5.51
C LEU A 795 -9.64 -11.67 -6.42
N ALA A 796 -9.46 -11.58 -7.75
CA ALA A 796 -10.53 -11.87 -8.70
C ALA A 796 -10.84 -13.38 -8.69
N GLY A 797 -12.07 -13.72 -8.32
CA GLY A 797 -12.55 -15.09 -8.27
C GLY A 797 -12.76 -15.59 -6.85
N ASP A 798 -11.68 -16.02 -6.17
CA ASP A 798 -11.80 -16.72 -4.89
C ASP A 798 -12.04 -15.82 -3.68
N GLY A 799 -11.75 -14.51 -3.76
CA GLY A 799 -11.96 -13.49 -2.73
C GLY A 799 -11.25 -13.74 -1.38
N MET A 800 -10.72 -14.94 -1.17
CA MET A 800 -10.34 -15.51 0.12
C MET A 800 -8.89 -15.98 0.12
N GLU A 801 -8.11 -15.67 -0.92
CA GLU A 801 -6.67 -15.95 -0.95
C GLU A 801 -6.38 -17.43 -0.66
N SER A 802 -7.18 -18.34 -1.26
CA SER A 802 -7.25 -19.74 -0.87
C SER A 802 -6.02 -20.51 -1.35
N LEU A 803 -5.14 -20.89 -0.42
CA LEU A 803 -3.90 -21.60 -0.73
C LEU A 803 -3.60 -22.69 0.28
N PRO A 804 -2.83 -23.73 -0.11
CA PRO A 804 -2.48 -24.81 0.77
C PRO A 804 -1.64 -24.31 1.94
N VAL A 805 -2.19 -24.44 3.15
CA VAL A 805 -1.46 -24.36 4.41
C VAL A 805 -0.90 -25.76 4.70
N LEU A 806 0.35 -25.84 5.13
CA LEU A 806 0.95 -27.10 5.58
C LEU A 806 0.19 -27.65 6.81
N PRO A 807 0.26 -28.95 7.10
CA PRO A 807 -0.43 -29.54 8.27
C PRO A 807 -0.05 -28.94 9.62
N ASP A 808 1.07 -28.22 9.71
CA ASP A 808 1.54 -27.51 10.91
C ASP A 808 1.07 -26.04 10.97
N GLY A 809 0.15 -25.63 10.09
CA GLY A 809 -0.40 -24.27 10.04
C GLY A 809 0.52 -23.24 9.39
N LYS A 810 1.69 -23.67 8.86
CA LYS A 810 2.59 -22.77 8.15
C LYS A 810 2.24 -22.68 6.67
N TRP A 811 2.54 -21.53 6.08
CA TRP A 811 2.42 -21.33 4.64
C TRP A 811 3.34 -22.25 3.86
N ASP A 812 2.78 -22.90 2.84
CA ASP A 812 3.57 -23.49 1.79
C ASP A 812 4.11 -22.37 0.87
N TRP A 813 5.23 -21.77 1.29
CA TRP A 813 5.93 -20.76 0.51
C TRP A 813 6.36 -21.27 -0.87
N ASP A 814 6.56 -22.58 -1.02
CA ASP A 814 6.94 -23.16 -2.30
C ASP A 814 5.75 -23.21 -3.26
N ALA A 815 4.52 -23.43 -2.75
CA ALA A 815 3.28 -23.32 -3.52
C ALA A 815 2.93 -21.89 -3.96
N LEU A 816 3.42 -20.87 -3.24
CA LEU A 816 3.19 -19.45 -3.53
C LEU A 816 4.13 -18.87 -4.60
N ARG A 817 5.34 -19.43 -4.73
CA ARG A 817 6.37 -18.93 -5.67
C ARG A 817 5.96 -19.03 -7.15
N PRO A 818 5.27 -20.08 -7.64
CA PRO A 818 4.82 -20.18 -9.02
C PRO A 818 3.94 -19.00 -9.47
N ILE A 819 2.96 -18.58 -8.67
CA ILE A 819 2.04 -17.48 -9.04
C ILE A 819 2.83 -16.19 -9.30
N ALA A 820 3.75 -15.83 -8.39
CA ALA A 820 4.60 -14.65 -8.57
C ALA A 820 5.52 -14.75 -9.81
N ARG A 821 5.93 -15.96 -10.21
CA ARG A 821 6.74 -16.20 -11.42
C ARG A 821 5.93 -16.16 -12.70
N GLU A 822 4.64 -16.52 -12.65
CA GLU A 822 3.70 -16.46 -13.77
C GLU A 822 3.14 -15.06 -14.00
N HIS A 823 3.23 -14.18 -12.98
CA HIS A 823 2.74 -12.79 -13.05
C HIS A 823 3.82 -11.73 -12.73
N PRO A 824 4.99 -11.76 -13.41
CA PRO A 824 6.11 -10.88 -13.07
C PRO A 824 5.81 -9.40 -13.28
N ILE A 825 4.97 -9.02 -14.26
CA ILE A 825 4.61 -7.61 -14.51
C ILE A 825 3.76 -7.08 -13.35
N THR A 826 2.87 -7.89 -12.81
CA THR A 826 2.03 -7.58 -11.65
C THR A 826 2.86 -7.45 -10.38
N VAL A 827 3.82 -8.35 -10.14
CA VAL A 827 4.73 -8.21 -8.98
C VAL A 827 5.47 -6.88 -9.06
N ARG A 828 5.99 -6.54 -10.24
CA ARG A 828 6.72 -5.28 -10.45
C ARG A 828 5.83 -4.07 -10.20
N TYR A 829 4.61 -4.09 -10.75
CA TYR A 829 3.60 -3.04 -10.52
C TYR A 829 3.36 -2.81 -9.02
N LEU A 830 3.02 -3.87 -8.28
CA LEU A 830 2.70 -3.77 -6.85
C LEU A 830 3.90 -3.33 -6.01
N ARG A 831 5.13 -3.78 -6.34
CA ARG A 831 6.36 -3.32 -5.68
C ARG A 831 6.65 -1.85 -5.96
N ILE A 832 6.41 -1.36 -7.18
CA ILE A 832 6.52 0.06 -7.51
C ILE A 832 5.55 0.87 -6.66
N LEU A 833 4.28 0.46 -6.58
CA LEU A 833 3.27 1.15 -5.78
C LEU A 833 3.66 1.18 -4.29
N LEU A 834 3.99 0.02 -3.72
CA LEU A 834 4.40 -0.09 -2.32
C LEU A 834 5.66 0.72 -2.03
N GLY A 835 6.68 0.60 -2.87
CA GLY A 835 7.94 1.33 -2.69
C GLY A 835 7.75 2.84 -2.75
N GLN A 836 7.03 3.34 -3.76
CA GLN A 836 6.74 4.76 -3.88
C GLN A 836 5.86 5.28 -2.74
N PHE A 837 4.86 4.52 -2.30
CA PHE A 837 4.06 4.88 -1.13
C PHE A 837 4.90 4.96 0.15
N LEU A 838 5.77 3.98 0.40
CA LEU A 838 6.57 3.92 1.63
C LEU A 838 7.66 4.99 1.68
N GLY A 839 8.27 5.28 0.54
CA GLY A 839 9.36 6.26 0.44
C GLY A 839 8.90 7.70 0.20
N ALA A 840 7.65 7.92 -0.23
CA ALA A 840 7.18 9.26 -0.55
C ALA A 840 7.29 10.22 0.66
N PRO A 841 7.78 11.46 0.45
CA PRO A 841 7.76 12.50 1.49
C PRO A 841 6.35 12.80 2.02
N SER A 842 5.34 12.63 1.15
CA SER A 842 3.92 12.72 1.47
C SER A 842 3.23 11.45 0.99
N ARG A 843 2.69 10.66 1.92
CA ARG A 843 1.87 9.48 1.60
C ARG A 843 0.50 9.84 1.04
N ARG A 844 0.08 11.10 1.11
CA ARG A 844 -1.11 11.59 0.38
C ARG A 844 -0.82 11.75 -1.10
N ASP A 845 0.33 12.35 -1.41
CA ASP A 845 0.69 12.79 -2.76
C ASP A 845 1.60 11.80 -3.51
N TRP A 846 1.81 10.59 -2.97
CA TRP A 846 2.69 9.58 -3.59
C TRP A 846 2.33 9.25 -5.05
N ARG A 847 1.06 9.45 -5.45
CA ARG A 847 0.57 9.29 -6.83
C ARG A 847 0.98 10.44 -7.76
N ALA A 848 1.35 11.60 -7.22
CA ALA A 848 1.70 12.81 -7.95
C ALA A 848 3.22 13.07 -7.85
N GLY A 849 3.94 13.04 -8.97
CA GLY A 849 5.38 13.32 -9.00
C GLY A 849 5.76 14.75 -8.59
N SER A 850 4.79 15.68 -8.54
CA SER A 850 5.06 17.13 -8.35
C SER A 850 5.56 17.51 -6.95
N ALA A 851 5.21 16.77 -5.89
CA ALA A 851 5.72 17.05 -4.54
C ALA A 851 7.14 16.49 -4.32
N VAL A 852 7.57 15.58 -5.19
CA VAL A 852 8.81 14.82 -5.04
C VAL A 852 9.90 15.41 -5.94
N GLU A 853 9.54 15.92 -7.11
CA GLU A 853 10.45 16.60 -8.03
C GLU A 853 10.80 18.05 -7.63
N THR A 854 10.16 18.66 -6.62
CA THR A 854 10.71 19.87 -6.01
C THR A 854 12.07 19.62 -5.36
N GLY A 855 12.44 18.35 -5.18
CA GLY A 855 13.80 17.89 -4.97
C GLY A 855 14.67 17.84 -6.24
N ALA A 856 14.45 18.67 -7.26
CA ALA A 856 15.54 18.97 -8.20
C ALA A 856 16.70 19.48 -7.36
N ARG A 857 17.77 18.67 -7.18
CA ARG A 857 19.01 19.00 -6.45
C ARG A 857 18.86 20.33 -5.74
N GLN A 858 18.04 20.34 -4.68
CA GLN A 858 17.55 21.62 -4.18
C GLN A 858 18.78 22.28 -3.61
N TYR A 859 19.28 23.28 -4.32
CA TYR A 859 20.40 24.09 -3.91
C TYR A 859 19.99 24.66 -2.55
N ALA A 860 20.51 24.07 -1.48
CA ALA A 860 20.63 24.78 -0.23
C ALA A 860 21.80 25.75 -0.45
N PRO A 861 21.60 27.08 -0.45
CA PRO A 861 22.70 28.03 -0.43
C PRO A 861 23.46 28.01 0.92
N ALA A 862 23.23 27.00 1.76
CA ALA A 862 23.64 26.94 3.16
C ALA A 862 24.73 25.88 3.42
N ALA A 863 25.64 25.67 2.46
CA ALA A 863 26.90 24.96 2.71
C ALA A 863 28.00 25.29 1.69
N ALA A 864 27.95 26.46 1.03
CA ALA A 864 29.11 26.92 0.29
C ALA A 864 30.20 27.31 1.31
N ARG A 865 31.23 26.47 1.45
CA ARG A 865 32.47 26.92 2.09
C ARG A 865 33.09 27.96 1.17
N TYR A 866 32.98 29.23 1.55
CA TYR A 866 33.71 30.30 0.89
C TYR A 866 35.21 30.05 1.09
N ASP A 867 36.00 30.10 0.03
CA ASP A 867 37.43 30.31 0.22
C ASP A 867 37.69 31.71 0.80
N ALA A 868 38.88 31.92 1.36
CA ALA A 868 39.21 33.16 2.05
C ALA A 868 39.08 34.41 1.14
N ALA A 869 39.32 34.25 -0.17
CA ALA A 869 39.25 35.33 -1.14
C ALA A 869 37.80 35.74 -1.45
N MET A 870 36.88 34.78 -1.51
CA MET A 870 35.45 35.02 -1.71
C MET A 870 34.81 35.67 -0.47
N ALA A 871 35.19 35.24 0.73
CA ALA A 871 34.71 35.84 1.98
C ALA A 871 35.13 37.32 2.12
N GLU A 872 36.34 37.67 1.66
CA GLU A 872 36.85 39.04 1.69
C GLU A 872 36.09 39.95 0.70
N ARG A 873 35.79 39.46 -0.50
CA ARG A 873 34.96 40.18 -1.49
C ARG A 873 33.54 40.41 -0.98
N LEU A 874 32.96 39.43 -0.29
CA LEU A 874 31.59 39.55 0.24
C LEU A 874 31.51 40.50 1.45
N ARG A 875 32.55 40.61 2.28
CA ARG A 875 32.65 41.67 3.31
C ARG A 875 32.82 43.06 2.70
N ALA A 876 33.67 43.19 1.67
CA ALA A 876 33.86 44.46 0.97
C ALA A 876 32.57 44.97 0.30
N LEU A 877 31.68 44.06 -0.10
CA LEU A 877 30.36 44.36 -0.67
C LEU A 877 29.23 44.48 0.37
N GLY A 878 29.53 44.33 1.67
CA GLY A 878 28.57 44.51 2.77
C GLY A 878 27.57 43.37 2.98
N TYR A 879 27.79 42.21 2.36
CA TYR A 879 26.89 41.04 2.49
C TYR A 879 27.28 40.10 3.63
N LEU A 880 28.45 40.29 4.24
CA LEU A 880 28.91 39.62 5.46
C LEU A 880 29.37 40.70 6.45
N GLN A 881 29.01 40.57 7.74
CA GLN A 881 29.57 41.42 8.79
C GLN A 881 31.00 41.01 9.16
#